data_AF-A0AAW1ZHD5-F1
#
_entry.id   AF-A0AAW1ZHD5-F1
#
_cell.length_a   1.000
_cell.length_b   1.000
_cell.length_c   1.000
_cell.angle_alpha   90.00
_cell.angle_beta   90.00
_cell.angle_gamma   90.00
#
_symmetry.space_group_name_H-M   'P 1'
#
loop_
_entity.id
_entity.type
_entity.pdbx_description
1 polymer ?
#
loop_
_entity_poly.entity_id
_entity_poly.type
_entity_poly.pdbx_seq_one_letter_code
_entity_poly.pdbx_strand_id
1 'polypeptide(L)'
;MGFYREGLILSLLIQWATAMSLTGTTAEMPDRNQSTIDFPKLPADFKEMAKKLMITCSKKGYHMPVMNNSLNSSYAQTQGQMMESPVSVFMELLSSLPPSFPSRSNQSNETAEDQAWSIAEKLQNCTNMGHMIELMRNTTDSPRCFMRAFMAPLSWMAIMQNGTDLSKEDLTKLLWAAKPFLETMPPSSFVLPAFSQSSHLAEMMKVFSEVFSILSEEQKNEIIGWVKERVAQNEFNCLLKAPASNMLPSKPQEKSTMTSTAIRTCPPGLLWLRARMLAIMGPFLSRLPLEEVKTIPKNELCEFFRTPDFSPSFHNVSGMQPTLGRTLFQRLKQECSSSDNFTQNMDRLGSLACFFDDALSLNLNLSRKLLSQIDACKNSEIDKVKRQLVQNILEKDSGASSPEMLQSLGSSVSVLPLSILSRFTPKDLNNTLSSFRQAKWSLAQAKTLAQKLLENATNINGEKLLSLGSMVRGVASAILKNVKAEGLLGNEALKTMSEKMSSLQRTALLEAFRRDVNASELVKGLPDSLLSSLSLSTLEKADLISVDQLQGRGWTAAQSTFLLKKILGNKINLGELRKLGQAVQGVTCEMIEKINRTDALDMAQTLNKSCIWLSRVQIRCAAQKLFASLEEQRPGYFSDIKNSELQAIPALLLIHLPVEKIQNLSDAVCPAFMEKMKQVNLSSLPNSSPARYALTKRAIGCLKGNVSDLSAAEVLTLGPLVCELDPAWISSLNSAALNSTLQALASCQFIQQQHRENLFRLLTGTYGDPAYWSEEDMRALGPLLLLNDTAVEKLPSKSWLKSYLSDLMDSLPSQPVVPPPKEFRSWLDLSALRRKLFELKTSSTLQSRRKREVGSTLEPTLIYIEDLKQGNVYWTPLQFSKMTTLTFKDAVPTLGEINNYSTEQLAALRTKTLEAWGSVSMLNESQITQLGCICQSFSAEELGNLSIASMDTLETLSACKFIQTQRTAVWQAFERVSGISVAGLGRLEMEGLGQFICGLQPTQIDQLNSTSFRDAVEAVGRVSCPLNISDRLKEKAVAVFGKPETWTEAQVSVMGNIIAGLSAVELGRLNSTILPFIQPSAIPLIPSDRLAALSVSQLKALGPDNAAMVTEAQRTGLRADQRAALDEAVGLKTARAEVSTGSSSTSSSGSAPLPLKGGAAVESMTGCVLFMQAIVLMLLRYIL
;
A
#
# COMPACT_ATOMS: atom_id res chain seq x y z
N MET A 1 31.93 39.56 -34.81
CA MET A 1 30.88 40.08 -35.71
C MET A 1 29.61 39.32 -35.39
N GLY A 2 28.75 39.76 -34.49
CA GLY A 2 28.45 41.14 -34.13
C GLY A 2 27.23 41.58 -34.93
N PHE A 3 26.14 41.82 -34.20
CA PHE A 3 25.04 42.72 -34.52
C PHE A 3 24.30 42.48 -35.84
N TYR A 4 23.03 42.08 -35.76
CA TYR A 4 21.90 42.63 -36.53
C TYR A 4 20.70 41.66 -36.44
N ARG A 5 20.01 41.65 -35.30
CA ARG A 5 18.58 41.26 -35.28
C ARG A 5 17.75 41.84 -34.12
N GLU A 6 18.30 42.78 -33.36
CA GLU A 6 17.54 43.55 -32.34
C GLU A 6 17.05 44.93 -32.83
N GLY A 7 17.43 45.36 -34.04
CA GLY A 7 17.10 46.71 -34.55
C GLY A 7 15.74 46.88 -35.24
N LEU A 8 15.04 45.81 -35.62
CA LEU A 8 13.81 45.92 -36.43
C LEU A 8 12.51 45.83 -35.62
N ILE A 9 12.56 45.32 -34.39
CA ILE A 9 11.36 45.20 -33.53
C ILE A 9 11.13 46.48 -32.73
N LEU A 10 12.20 47.22 -32.41
CA LEU A 10 12.09 48.50 -31.70
C LEU A 10 11.51 49.64 -32.56
N SER A 11 11.72 49.65 -33.89
CA SER A 11 11.18 50.73 -34.75
C SER A 11 9.70 50.58 -35.08
N LEU A 12 9.15 49.35 -35.03
CA LEU A 12 7.73 49.09 -35.22
C LEU A 12 6.90 49.38 -33.96
N LEU A 13 7.49 49.23 -32.77
CA LEU A 13 6.84 49.58 -31.49
C LEU A 13 6.82 51.10 -31.25
N ILE A 14 7.80 51.85 -31.75
CA ILE A 14 7.84 53.32 -31.61
C ILE A 14 6.88 54.03 -32.58
N GLN A 15 6.52 53.43 -33.71
CA GLN A 15 5.54 54.00 -34.65
C GLN A 15 4.07 53.82 -34.23
N TRP A 16 3.77 52.94 -33.27
CA TRP A 16 2.43 52.85 -32.67
C TRP A 16 2.24 53.79 -31.47
N ALA A 17 3.32 54.24 -30.84
CA ALA A 17 3.28 55.06 -29.63
C ALA A 17 3.15 56.58 -29.89
N THR A 18 3.27 57.05 -31.14
CA THR A 18 3.28 58.50 -31.46
C THR A 18 2.07 58.99 -32.26
N ALA A 19 1.05 58.16 -32.51
CA ALA A 19 -0.11 58.53 -33.33
C ALA A 19 -1.39 58.86 -32.54
N MET A 20 -1.39 58.81 -31.20
CA MET A 20 -2.57 59.17 -30.38
C MET A 20 -2.20 60.03 -29.16
N SER A 21 -1.66 61.22 -29.43
CA SER A 21 -1.70 62.33 -28.49
C SER A 21 -1.71 63.63 -29.29
N LEU A 22 -2.91 64.12 -29.66
CA LEU A 22 -3.26 65.54 -29.83
C LEU A 22 -4.65 65.66 -30.49
N THR A 23 -5.70 65.64 -29.67
CA THR A 23 -6.87 66.54 -29.77
C THR A 23 -7.73 66.30 -28.54
N GLY A 24 -7.76 67.27 -27.63
CA GLY A 24 -8.63 67.23 -26.46
C GLY A 24 -10.06 67.62 -26.83
N THR A 25 -11.02 66.81 -26.39
CA THR A 25 -12.39 67.23 -26.09
C THR A 25 -12.95 66.29 -25.02
N THR A 26 -13.48 66.89 -23.96
CA THR A 26 -14.16 66.27 -22.82
C THR A 26 -15.34 65.40 -23.26
N ALA A 27 -15.33 64.11 -22.91
CA ALA A 27 -16.51 63.25 -22.86
C ALA A 27 -16.31 62.19 -21.77
N GLU A 28 -17.14 62.26 -20.72
CA GLU A 28 -17.31 61.19 -19.74
C GLU A 28 -17.80 59.90 -20.43
N MET A 29 -17.17 58.75 -20.12
CA MET A 29 -17.76 57.39 -20.24
C MET A 29 -16.81 56.33 -19.60
N PRO A 30 -17.33 55.16 -19.17
CA PRO A 30 -17.45 54.79 -17.76
C PRO A 30 -16.38 53.80 -17.24
N ASP A 31 -16.13 53.86 -15.93
CA ASP A 31 -15.39 52.86 -15.14
C ASP A 31 -15.94 51.44 -15.36
N ARG A 32 -15.13 50.52 -15.88
CA ARG A 32 -15.55 49.13 -16.12
C ARG A 32 -14.57 48.04 -15.65
N ASN A 33 -13.72 48.33 -14.66
CA ASN A 33 -12.73 47.37 -14.15
C ASN A 33 -12.64 47.31 -12.60
N GLN A 34 -13.75 47.42 -11.87
CA GLN A 34 -13.79 47.03 -10.45
C GLN A 34 -14.51 45.69 -10.30
N SER A 35 -13.78 44.65 -9.87
CA SER A 35 -14.40 43.37 -9.50
C SER A 35 -15.30 43.57 -8.28
N THR A 36 -16.58 43.22 -8.38
CA THR A 36 -17.60 43.37 -7.33
C THR A 36 -17.64 42.19 -6.34
N ILE A 37 -16.53 41.45 -6.20
CA ILE A 37 -16.47 40.25 -5.34
C ILE A 37 -16.23 40.67 -3.88
N ASP A 38 -17.30 40.74 -3.10
CA ASP A 38 -17.24 41.01 -1.66
C ASP A 38 -16.88 39.78 -0.83
N PHE A 39 -16.42 40.01 0.40
CA PHE A 39 -16.12 38.93 1.34
C PHE A 39 -17.40 38.28 1.87
N PRO A 40 -17.54 36.94 1.82
CA PRO A 40 -18.65 36.26 2.47
C PRO A 40 -18.53 36.35 3.99
N LYS A 41 -19.64 36.15 4.71
CA LYS A 41 -19.61 36.01 6.18
C LYS A 41 -18.68 34.88 6.58
N LEU A 42 -17.79 35.14 7.55
CA LEU A 42 -16.82 34.17 8.05
C LEU A 42 -17.53 32.95 8.66
N PRO A 43 -17.25 31.72 8.19
CA PRO A 43 -17.70 30.48 8.83
C PRO A 43 -17.23 30.37 10.28
N ALA A 44 -18.01 29.69 11.13
CA ALA A 44 -17.64 29.45 12.53
C ALA A 44 -16.30 28.69 12.69
N ASP A 45 -15.96 27.85 11.72
CA ASP A 45 -14.75 27.03 11.66
C ASP A 45 -13.66 27.61 10.72
N PHE A 46 -13.85 28.83 10.21
CA PHE A 46 -12.93 29.45 9.25
C PHE A 46 -11.49 29.53 9.73
N LYS A 47 -11.29 30.00 10.96
CA LYS A 47 -9.95 30.19 11.55
C LYS A 47 -9.18 28.87 11.57
N GLU A 48 -9.84 27.75 11.92
CA GLU A 48 -9.25 26.41 11.92
C GLU A 48 -8.91 25.91 10.50
N MET A 49 -9.82 26.09 9.55
CA MET A 49 -9.60 25.68 8.15
C MET A 49 -8.42 26.42 7.51
N ALA A 50 -8.39 27.76 7.65
CA ALA A 50 -7.32 28.59 7.12
C ALA A 50 -5.97 28.27 7.80
N LYS A 51 -5.95 28.09 9.13
CA LYS A 51 -4.75 27.71 9.88
C LYS A 51 -4.16 26.39 9.39
N LYS A 52 -4.99 25.37 9.18
CA LYS A 52 -4.56 24.06 8.68
C LYS A 52 -3.91 24.14 7.29
N LEU A 53 -4.47 24.96 6.40
CA LEU A 53 -3.91 25.20 5.07
C LEU A 53 -2.59 25.97 5.15
N MET A 54 -2.49 26.99 6.00
CA MET A 54 -1.26 27.78 6.17
C MET A 54 -0.11 26.97 6.78
N ILE A 55 -0.40 26.03 7.68
CA ILE A 55 0.59 25.05 8.18
C ILE A 55 1.15 24.20 7.02
N THR A 56 0.34 23.90 6.01
CA THR A 56 0.77 23.12 4.83
C THR A 56 1.80 23.90 4.00
N CYS A 57 1.69 25.23 3.93
CA CYS A 57 2.72 26.09 3.31
C CYS A 57 4.05 26.00 4.05
N SER A 58 4.02 26.05 5.37
CA SER A 58 5.24 25.91 6.20
C SER A 58 5.91 24.55 5.99
N LYS A 59 5.12 23.47 5.88
CA LYS A 59 5.63 22.11 5.58
C LYS A 59 6.23 21.97 4.18
N LYS A 60 5.80 22.79 3.21
CA LYS A 60 6.33 22.81 1.84
C LYS A 60 7.60 23.67 1.71
N GLY A 61 8.14 24.21 2.82
CA GLY A 61 9.38 24.99 2.84
C GLY A 61 9.21 26.47 2.53
N TYR A 62 7.97 26.99 2.48
CA TYR A 62 7.72 28.41 2.29
C TYR A 62 7.99 29.19 3.58
N HIS A 63 8.82 30.23 3.49
CA HIS A 63 9.08 31.18 4.57
C HIS A 63 7.84 32.00 4.91
N MET A 64 7.52 32.06 6.20
CA MET A 64 6.45 32.89 6.72
C MET A 64 6.81 34.38 6.49
N PRO A 65 5.86 35.22 6.05
CA PRO A 65 6.09 36.67 5.97
C PRO A 65 6.51 37.21 7.35
N VAL A 66 7.63 37.93 7.41
CA VAL A 66 8.13 38.56 8.65
C VAL A 66 7.24 39.75 8.98
N MET A 67 6.68 39.78 10.19
CA MET A 67 6.01 40.97 10.72
C MET A 67 6.78 41.53 11.91
N ASN A 68 6.97 42.85 11.90
CA ASN A 68 7.55 43.56 13.03
C ASN A 68 6.44 43.86 14.07
N ASN A 69 6.79 43.80 15.34
CA ASN A 69 5.85 43.85 16.48
C ASN A 69 5.08 45.18 16.66
N SER A 70 5.20 46.15 15.75
CA SER A 70 4.56 47.47 15.86
C SER A 70 3.10 47.53 15.41
N LEU A 71 2.58 46.51 14.71
CA LEU A 71 1.18 46.47 14.25
C LEU A 71 0.21 45.81 15.24
N ASN A 72 0.71 45.11 16.26
CA ASN A 72 -0.14 44.48 17.28
C ASN A 72 -0.73 45.48 18.30
N SER A 73 -0.17 46.70 18.42
CA SER A 73 -0.61 47.66 19.44
C SER A 73 -1.72 48.61 18.99
N SER A 74 -1.99 48.75 17.69
CA SER A 74 -3.02 49.70 17.20
C SER A 74 -4.38 49.05 16.87
N TYR A 75 -4.48 47.72 16.85
CA TYR A 75 -5.72 47.02 16.46
C TYR A 75 -6.64 46.64 17.64
N ALA A 76 -6.17 46.72 18.88
CA ALA A 76 -6.90 46.22 20.04
C ALA A 76 -7.93 47.21 20.66
N GLN A 77 -8.10 48.42 20.13
CA GLN A 77 -8.88 49.46 20.83
C GLN A 77 -10.05 50.12 20.09
N THR A 78 -10.38 49.71 18.87
CA THR A 78 -11.58 50.26 18.20
C THR A 78 -12.30 49.23 17.36
N GLN A 79 -13.29 48.56 17.95
CA GLN A 79 -14.68 48.50 17.45
C GLN A 79 -15.49 47.46 18.25
N GLY A 80 -16.39 47.97 19.08
CA GLY A 80 -17.60 47.22 19.43
C GLY A 80 -18.52 47.18 18.22
N GLN A 81 -19.04 45.99 17.91
CA GLN A 81 -20.10 45.75 16.92
C GLN A 81 -19.85 46.23 15.48
N MET A 82 -18.81 45.72 14.81
CA MET A 82 -18.81 45.53 13.35
C MET A 82 -17.98 44.30 12.97
N MET A 83 -18.34 43.67 11.85
CA MET A 83 -17.79 42.45 11.24
C MET A 83 -16.24 42.37 11.34
N GLU A 84 -15.66 41.27 11.86
CA GLU A 84 -14.20 41.05 11.86
C GLU A 84 -13.64 41.25 10.44
N SER A 85 -12.75 42.22 10.23
CA SER A 85 -12.11 42.44 8.93
C SER A 85 -11.25 41.23 8.57
N PRO A 86 -11.39 40.60 7.38
CA PRO A 86 -10.59 39.44 6.97
C PRO A 86 -9.08 39.67 7.06
N VAL A 87 -8.61 40.91 6.89
CA VAL A 87 -7.20 41.29 7.02
C VAL A 87 -6.74 41.11 8.48
N SER A 88 -7.55 41.49 9.47
CA SER A 88 -7.21 41.33 10.89
C SER A 88 -7.12 39.86 11.30
N VAL A 89 -8.02 39.02 10.78
CA VAL A 89 -8.02 37.56 11.02
C VAL A 89 -6.81 36.89 10.35
N PHE A 90 -6.40 37.35 9.17
CA PHE A 90 -5.18 36.87 8.52
C PHE A 90 -3.93 37.14 9.37
N MET A 91 -3.82 38.35 9.92
CA MET A 91 -2.69 38.73 10.80
C MET A 91 -2.69 37.92 12.10
N GLU A 92 -3.87 37.75 12.73
CA GLU A 92 -4.04 36.92 13.92
C GLU A 92 -3.59 35.48 13.65
N LEU A 93 -4.04 34.88 12.53
CA LEU A 93 -3.68 33.51 12.17
C LEU A 93 -2.19 33.35 11.90
N LEU A 94 -1.56 34.27 11.16
CA LEU A 94 -0.11 34.28 10.93
C LEU A 94 0.68 34.27 12.26
N SER A 95 0.27 35.10 13.23
CA SER A 95 0.92 35.17 14.54
C SER A 95 0.70 33.91 15.41
N SER A 96 -0.35 33.13 15.12
CA SER A 96 -0.71 31.90 15.85
C SER A 96 -0.06 30.62 15.30
N LEU A 97 0.73 30.73 14.22
CA LEU A 97 1.42 29.60 13.59
C LEU A 97 2.71 29.23 14.35
N PRO A 98 3.12 27.95 14.36
CA PRO A 98 4.37 27.54 15.00
C PRO A 98 5.59 28.19 14.31
N PRO A 99 6.65 28.58 15.04
CA PRO A 99 7.88 29.10 14.43
C PRO A 99 8.50 28.06 13.48
N SER A 100 8.91 28.48 12.29
CA SER A 100 9.47 27.60 11.25
C SER A 100 10.81 26.96 11.67
N PHE A 101 11.05 25.73 11.20
CA PHE A 101 12.34 25.03 11.31
C PHE A 101 13.49 25.88 10.76
N PRO A 102 14.68 25.91 11.40
CA PRO A 102 15.87 26.52 10.80
C PRO A 102 16.66 25.47 10.00
N SER A 103 17.00 25.76 8.73
CA SER A 103 18.39 25.61 8.22
C SER A 103 18.54 25.93 6.73
N ARG A 104 19.23 27.04 6.42
CA ARG A 104 20.55 27.12 5.75
C ARG A 104 20.85 28.60 5.50
N SER A 105 21.81 29.13 6.24
CA SER A 105 22.40 30.44 5.99
C SER A 105 23.16 30.44 4.66
N ASN A 106 22.79 31.33 3.75
CA ASN A 106 23.68 32.29 3.09
C ASN A 106 23.00 32.89 1.86
N GLN A 107 22.32 34.02 2.05
CA GLN A 107 22.40 35.21 1.20
C GLN A 107 21.52 36.28 1.86
N SER A 108 22.16 37.24 2.52
CA SER A 108 21.57 38.51 2.88
C SER A 108 21.23 39.26 1.59
N ASN A 109 19.97 39.18 1.16
CA ASN A 109 19.41 40.10 0.19
C ASN A 109 18.43 41.01 0.95
N GLU A 110 18.82 42.26 1.15
CA GLU A 110 18.00 43.35 1.72
C GLU A 110 16.66 43.57 0.97
N THR A 111 16.43 42.90 -0.16
CA THR A 111 15.19 42.97 -0.95
C THR A 111 14.02 42.13 -0.43
N ALA A 112 14.24 41.14 0.45
CA ALA A 112 13.18 40.26 0.95
C ALA A 112 12.36 40.87 2.10
N GLU A 113 13.00 41.66 2.97
CA GLU A 113 12.32 42.37 4.07
C GLU A 113 11.50 43.56 3.55
N ASP A 114 12.02 44.33 2.58
CA ASP A 114 11.30 45.43 1.92
C ASP A 114 10.05 44.97 1.17
N GLN A 115 10.08 43.77 0.56
CA GLN A 115 8.90 43.19 -0.08
C GLN A 115 7.83 42.75 0.93
N ALA A 116 8.22 42.31 2.13
CA ALA A 116 7.28 41.88 3.17
C ALA A 116 6.50 43.07 3.76
N TRP A 117 7.17 44.20 3.99
CA TRP A 117 6.53 45.46 4.41
C TRP A 117 5.54 45.99 3.36
N SER A 118 5.91 45.92 2.08
CA SER A 118 5.04 46.33 0.96
C SER A 118 3.74 45.52 0.87
N ILE A 119 3.74 44.24 1.25
CA ILE A 119 2.54 43.37 1.17
C ILE A 119 1.55 43.68 2.30
N ALA A 120 2.03 43.96 3.52
CA ALA A 120 1.17 44.32 4.66
C ALA A 120 0.41 45.64 4.41
N GLU A 121 1.08 46.66 3.89
CA GLU A 121 0.44 47.93 3.50
C GLU A 121 -0.55 47.75 2.33
N LYS A 122 -0.20 46.93 1.33
CA LYS A 122 -1.09 46.64 0.19
C LYS A 122 -2.33 45.85 0.60
N LEU A 123 -2.20 44.92 1.56
CA LEU A 123 -3.32 44.16 2.14
C LEU A 123 -4.29 45.06 2.91
N GLN A 124 -3.80 46.12 3.56
CA GLN A 124 -4.64 47.08 4.28
C GLN A 124 -5.52 47.92 3.35
N ASN A 125 -5.10 48.10 2.08
CA ASN A 125 -5.85 48.81 1.05
C ASN A 125 -6.80 47.91 0.23
N CYS A 126 -6.85 46.60 0.49
CA CYS A 126 -7.79 45.70 -0.20
C CYS A 126 -9.19 45.81 0.41
N THR A 127 -10.11 46.50 -0.30
CA THR A 127 -11.50 46.70 0.15
C THR A 127 -12.45 45.56 -0.23
N ASN A 128 -12.08 44.70 -1.18
CA ASN A 128 -12.89 43.56 -1.62
C ASN A 128 -12.02 42.32 -1.93
N MET A 129 -12.65 41.16 -2.02
CA MET A 129 -11.95 39.88 -2.16
C MET A 129 -11.30 39.71 -3.54
N GLY A 130 -11.88 40.32 -4.58
CA GLY A 130 -11.33 40.29 -5.94
C GLY A 130 -9.97 40.99 -6.06
N HIS A 131 -9.82 42.19 -5.48
CA HIS A 131 -8.54 42.90 -5.40
C HIS A 131 -7.49 42.11 -4.60
N MET A 132 -7.90 41.43 -3.53
CA MET A 132 -6.99 40.59 -2.74
C MET A 132 -6.49 39.38 -3.55
N ILE A 133 -7.34 38.76 -4.38
CA ILE A 133 -6.94 37.67 -5.29
C ILE A 133 -5.95 38.14 -6.37
N GLU A 134 -6.14 39.34 -6.89
CA GLU A 134 -5.25 39.92 -7.90
C GLU A 134 -3.89 40.30 -7.30
N LEU A 135 -3.88 40.88 -6.11
CA LEU A 135 -2.66 41.11 -5.33
C LEU A 135 -1.91 39.79 -5.08
N MET A 136 -2.60 38.73 -4.66
CA MET A 136 -2.01 37.40 -4.45
C MET A 136 -1.33 36.86 -5.71
N ARG A 137 -1.97 36.97 -6.89
CA ARG A 137 -1.38 36.48 -8.15
C ARG A 137 -0.07 37.21 -8.49
N ASN A 138 0.06 38.47 -8.12
CA ASN A 138 1.22 39.32 -8.43
C ASN A 138 2.34 39.28 -7.35
N THR A 139 2.22 38.47 -6.29
CA THR A 139 3.24 38.33 -5.22
C THR A 139 4.19 37.14 -5.43
N THR A 140 5.32 37.11 -4.71
CA THR A 140 6.31 36.02 -4.74
C THR A 140 5.74 34.72 -4.14
N ASP A 141 6.35 33.57 -4.47
CA ASP A 141 5.78 32.24 -4.18
C ASP A 141 5.52 31.96 -2.69
N SER A 142 6.35 32.53 -1.80
CA SER A 142 6.23 32.30 -0.36
C SER A 142 5.03 33.01 0.26
N PRO A 143 4.88 34.36 0.19
CA PRO A 143 3.67 35.05 0.66
C PRO A 143 2.41 34.59 -0.06
N ARG A 144 2.50 34.30 -1.36
CA ARG A 144 1.40 33.78 -2.18
C ARG A 144 0.82 32.49 -1.60
N CYS A 145 1.65 31.57 -1.08
CA CYS A 145 1.14 30.34 -0.48
C CYS A 145 0.25 30.62 0.74
N PHE A 146 0.72 31.44 1.68
CA PHE A 146 -0.01 31.75 2.91
C PHE A 146 -1.29 32.56 2.64
N MET A 147 -1.22 33.57 1.77
CA MET A 147 -2.39 34.36 1.40
C MET A 147 -3.44 33.48 0.67
N ARG A 148 -3.00 32.60 -0.25
CA ARG A 148 -3.92 31.70 -0.95
C ARG A 148 -4.51 30.64 -0.01
N ALA A 149 -3.76 30.15 0.96
CA ALA A 149 -4.25 29.25 2.00
C ALA A 149 -5.35 29.89 2.86
N PHE A 150 -5.17 31.17 3.21
CA PHE A 150 -6.18 31.94 3.95
C PHE A 150 -7.42 32.23 3.11
N MET A 151 -7.24 32.60 1.83
CA MET A 151 -8.34 32.92 0.93
C MET A 151 -9.09 31.73 0.38
N ALA A 152 -8.55 30.52 0.45
CA ALA A 152 -9.16 29.35 -0.17
C ALA A 152 -10.55 29.00 0.40
N PRO A 153 -10.78 28.95 1.73
CA PRO A 153 -12.11 28.68 2.28
C PRO A 153 -13.13 29.80 1.98
N LEU A 154 -12.71 31.08 2.00
CA LEU A 154 -13.61 32.20 1.67
C LEU A 154 -13.98 32.19 0.19
N SER A 155 -13.02 31.90 -0.67
CA SER A 155 -13.26 31.80 -2.12
C SER A 155 -14.22 30.67 -2.45
N TRP A 156 -14.09 29.52 -1.78
CA TRP A 156 -15.04 28.43 -1.91
C TRP A 156 -16.44 28.82 -1.43
N MET A 157 -16.54 29.50 -0.28
CA MET A 157 -17.81 29.96 0.24
C MET A 157 -18.50 30.99 -0.67
N ALA A 158 -17.75 31.93 -1.25
CA ALA A 158 -18.27 32.90 -2.20
C ALA A 158 -18.85 32.22 -3.45
N ILE A 159 -18.20 31.16 -3.94
CA ILE A 159 -18.72 30.32 -5.04
C ILE A 159 -20.04 29.65 -4.63
N MET A 160 -20.12 29.14 -3.39
CA MET A 160 -21.32 28.46 -2.89
C MET A 160 -22.51 29.42 -2.67
N GLN A 161 -22.25 30.67 -2.29
CA GLN A 161 -23.30 31.67 -2.01
C GLN A 161 -23.80 32.39 -3.27
N ASN A 162 -22.91 32.74 -4.22
CA ASN A 162 -23.24 33.58 -5.38
C ASN A 162 -23.11 32.87 -6.74
N GLY A 163 -22.99 31.54 -6.76
CA GLY A 163 -22.62 30.76 -7.96
C GLY A 163 -23.47 30.95 -9.22
N THR A 164 -24.71 31.45 -9.10
CA THR A 164 -25.61 31.70 -10.25
C THR A 164 -25.38 33.05 -10.94
N ASP A 165 -24.80 34.03 -10.23
CA ASP A 165 -24.74 35.44 -10.66
C ASP A 165 -23.30 35.93 -10.96
N LEU A 166 -22.30 35.06 -10.80
CA LEU A 166 -20.89 35.40 -11.06
C LEU A 166 -20.58 35.54 -12.54
N SER A 167 -19.68 36.46 -12.90
CA SER A 167 -19.09 36.47 -14.23
C SER A 167 -18.10 35.30 -14.39
N LYS A 168 -17.86 34.84 -15.63
CA LYS A 168 -16.87 33.80 -15.91
C LYS A 168 -15.47 34.15 -15.37
N GLU A 169 -15.09 35.42 -15.47
CA GLU A 169 -13.79 35.90 -15.01
C GLU A 169 -13.67 35.83 -13.47
N ASP A 170 -14.71 36.29 -12.77
CA ASP A 170 -14.76 36.26 -11.31
C ASP A 170 -14.76 34.82 -10.77
N LEU A 171 -15.54 33.92 -11.39
CA LEU A 171 -15.53 32.50 -11.04
C LEU A 171 -14.14 31.89 -11.22
N THR A 172 -13.42 32.22 -12.30
CA THR A 172 -12.05 31.73 -12.55
C THR A 172 -11.07 32.23 -11.49
N LYS A 173 -11.20 33.50 -11.07
CA LYS A 173 -10.39 34.08 -9.98
C LYS A 173 -10.66 33.35 -8.65
N LEU A 174 -11.93 33.14 -8.32
CA LEU A 174 -12.36 32.43 -7.11
C LEU A 174 -11.91 30.96 -7.08
N LEU A 175 -12.10 30.23 -8.17
CA LEU A 175 -11.72 28.82 -8.28
C LEU A 175 -10.21 28.61 -8.13
N TRP A 176 -9.41 29.51 -8.72
CA TRP A 176 -7.97 29.50 -8.52
C TRP A 176 -7.59 29.70 -7.05
N ALA A 177 -8.26 30.62 -6.35
CA ALA A 177 -8.00 30.85 -4.93
C ALA A 177 -8.49 29.70 -4.05
N ALA A 178 -9.63 29.07 -4.38
CA ALA A 178 -10.25 27.97 -3.63
C ALA A 178 -9.52 26.62 -3.75
N LYS A 179 -8.75 26.38 -4.82
CA LYS A 179 -8.11 25.09 -5.10
C LYS A 179 -7.40 24.42 -3.91
N PRO A 180 -6.56 25.10 -3.10
CA PRO A 180 -5.89 24.44 -1.98
C PRO A 180 -6.85 23.87 -0.92
N PHE A 181 -8.03 24.47 -0.77
CA PHE A 181 -9.05 23.97 0.13
C PHE A 181 -9.65 22.66 -0.38
N LEU A 182 -9.92 22.56 -1.68
CA LEU A 182 -10.39 21.33 -2.33
C LEU A 182 -9.41 20.16 -2.20
N GLU A 183 -8.10 20.42 -2.20
CA GLU A 183 -7.06 19.40 -2.01
C GLU A 183 -7.08 18.77 -0.60
N THR A 184 -7.78 19.36 0.37
CA THR A 184 -7.77 18.94 1.77
C THR A 184 -9.16 18.68 2.37
N MET A 185 -10.21 18.85 1.56
CA MET A 185 -11.60 18.73 1.97
C MET A 185 -11.99 17.26 2.17
N PRO A 186 -12.45 16.86 3.37
CA PRO A 186 -12.91 15.49 3.59
C PRO A 186 -14.22 15.20 2.86
N PRO A 187 -14.53 13.91 2.55
CA PRO A 187 -15.77 13.54 1.86
C PRO A 187 -17.04 14.02 2.57
N SER A 188 -17.05 14.01 3.91
CA SER A 188 -18.21 14.40 4.72
C SER A 188 -18.57 15.89 4.65
N SER A 189 -17.66 16.75 4.19
CA SER A 189 -17.89 18.20 4.03
C SER A 189 -17.88 18.64 2.56
N PHE A 190 -17.87 17.68 1.64
CA PHE A 190 -17.86 17.95 0.21
C PHE A 190 -19.27 18.33 -0.24
N VAL A 191 -19.42 19.54 -0.79
CA VAL A 191 -20.72 20.06 -1.25
C VAL A 191 -20.51 20.75 -2.59
N LEU A 192 -21.35 20.43 -3.58
CA LEU A 192 -21.22 20.94 -4.94
C LEU A 192 -22.16 22.14 -5.21
N PRO A 193 -21.70 23.19 -5.92
CA PRO A 193 -22.48 24.40 -6.13
C PRO A 193 -23.65 24.22 -7.09
N ALA A 194 -24.65 25.08 -6.95
CA ALA A 194 -25.80 25.14 -7.85
C ALA A 194 -25.54 26.11 -9.01
N PHE A 195 -24.83 25.66 -10.05
CA PHE A 195 -24.60 26.48 -11.25
C PHE A 195 -25.79 26.43 -12.22
N SER A 196 -26.19 27.59 -12.71
CA SER A 196 -27.22 27.76 -13.75
C SER A 196 -26.65 27.80 -15.17
N GLN A 197 -25.37 28.17 -15.33
CA GLN A 197 -24.72 28.32 -16.64
C GLN A 197 -23.76 27.18 -16.97
N SER A 198 -23.79 26.67 -18.21
CA SER A 198 -22.87 25.61 -18.68
C SER A 198 -21.41 26.04 -18.76
N SER A 199 -21.14 27.35 -18.90
CA SER A 199 -19.80 27.95 -18.82
C SER A 199 -19.18 27.80 -17.43
N HIS A 200 -19.97 27.96 -16.35
CA HIS A 200 -19.48 27.81 -14.97
C HIS A 200 -19.17 26.35 -14.64
N LEU A 201 -19.99 25.43 -15.14
CA LEU A 201 -19.75 23.98 -15.03
C LEU A 201 -18.38 23.60 -15.62
N ALA A 202 -18.03 24.13 -16.80
CA ALA A 202 -16.75 23.85 -17.45
C ALA A 202 -15.54 24.35 -16.64
N GLU A 203 -15.59 25.58 -16.10
CA GLU A 203 -14.49 26.12 -15.28
C GLU A 203 -14.30 25.35 -13.97
N MET A 204 -15.39 24.91 -13.34
CA MET A 204 -15.29 24.06 -12.15
C MET A 204 -14.71 22.68 -12.46
N MET A 205 -15.15 22.04 -13.54
CA MET A 205 -14.63 20.73 -13.93
C MET A 205 -13.14 20.76 -14.28
N LYS A 206 -12.63 21.90 -14.77
CA LYS A 206 -11.18 22.10 -14.96
C LYS A 206 -10.42 21.99 -13.63
N VAL A 207 -10.88 22.65 -12.58
CA VAL A 207 -10.25 22.56 -11.25
C VAL A 207 -10.38 21.16 -10.65
N PHE A 208 -11.55 20.52 -10.78
CA PHE A 208 -11.72 19.13 -10.34
C PHE A 208 -10.79 18.16 -11.07
N SER A 209 -10.55 18.39 -12.35
CA SER A 209 -9.59 17.60 -13.13
C SER A 209 -8.16 17.76 -12.61
N GLU A 210 -7.77 18.98 -12.19
CA GLU A 210 -6.45 19.23 -11.60
C GLU A 210 -6.25 18.57 -10.23
N VAL A 211 -7.33 18.38 -9.44
CA VAL A 211 -7.27 17.70 -8.12
C VAL A 211 -7.74 16.24 -8.17
N PHE A 212 -8.00 15.69 -9.35
CA PHE A 212 -8.59 14.35 -9.55
C PHE A 212 -7.86 13.23 -8.80
N SER A 213 -6.52 13.29 -8.74
CA SER A 213 -5.68 12.29 -8.08
C SER A 213 -5.79 12.29 -6.55
N ILE A 214 -6.31 13.37 -5.95
CA ILE A 214 -6.42 13.57 -4.50
C ILE A 214 -7.83 13.22 -4.01
N LEU A 215 -8.85 13.35 -4.87
CA LEU A 215 -10.25 13.07 -4.53
C LEU A 215 -10.48 11.59 -4.20
N SER A 216 -11.37 11.34 -3.23
CA SER A 216 -11.84 9.98 -2.91
C SER A 216 -12.75 9.43 -4.02
N GLU A 217 -12.95 8.12 -4.06
CA GLU A 217 -13.88 7.51 -5.03
C GLU A 217 -15.34 7.93 -4.80
N GLU A 218 -15.73 8.19 -3.55
CA GLU A 218 -17.05 8.74 -3.20
C GLU A 218 -17.24 10.14 -3.79
N GLN A 219 -16.26 11.03 -3.60
CA GLN A 219 -16.28 12.39 -4.16
C GLN A 219 -16.30 12.38 -5.69
N LYS A 220 -15.54 11.49 -6.34
CA LYS A 220 -15.54 11.36 -7.80
C LYS A 220 -16.92 10.97 -8.34
N ASN A 221 -17.59 10.02 -7.70
CA ASN A 221 -18.93 9.58 -8.09
C ASN A 221 -19.97 10.68 -7.84
N GLU A 222 -19.85 11.43 -6.75
CA GLU A 222 -20.71 12.58 -6.45
C GLU A 222 -20.60 13.67 -7.51
N ILE A 223 -19.37 14.02 -7.94
CA ILE A 223 -19.12 14.98 -9.02
C ILE A 223 -19.78 14.50 -10.32
N ILE A 224 -19.61 13.22 -10.70
CA ILE A 224 -20.23 12.66 -11.92
C ILE A 224 -21.76 12.80 -11.86
N GLY A 225 -22.38 12.44 -10.73
CA GLY A 225 -23.81 12.55 -10.52
C GLY A 225 -24.30 14.01 -10.60
N TRP A 226 -23.57 14.93 -9.98
CA TRP A 226 -23.86 16.36 -10.02
C TRP A 226 -23.76 16.94 -11.43
N VAL A 227 -22.71 16.62 -12.18
CA VAL A 227 -22.58 17.09 -13.57
C VAL A 227 -23.78 16.62 -14.40
N LYS A 228 -24.15 15.33 -14.28
CA LYS A 228 -25.30 14.77 -14.99
C LYS A 228 -26.60 15.51 -14.67
N GLU A 229 -26.82 15.83 -13.38
CA GLU A 229 -27.98 16.60 -12.94
C GLU A 229 -27.99 18.01 -13.54
N ARG A 230 -26.85 18.70 -13.57
CA ARG A 230 -26.75 20.05 -14.14
C ARG A 230 -26.95 20.07 -15.64
N VAL A 231 -26.44 19.09 -16.37
CA VAL A 231 -26.67 18.97 -17.82
C VAL A 231 -28.14 18.67 -18.09
N ALA A 232 -28.77 17.78 -17.32
CA ALA A 232 -30.20 17.50 -17.44
C ALA A 232 -31.08 18.74 -17.24
N GLN A 233 -30.74 19.58 -16.26
CA GLN A 233 -31.44 20.83 -15.99
C GLN A 233 -31.20 21.87 -17.10
N ASN A 234 -29.94 22.12 -17.46
CA ASN A 234 -29.55 23.26 -18.30
C ASN A 234 -29.72 23.00 -19.81
N GLU A 235 -29.52 21.76 -20.27
CA GLU A 235 -29.58 21.43 -21.70
C GLU A 235 -30.87 20.71 -22.11
N PHE A 236 -31.52 20.02 -21.16
CA PHE A 236 -32.71 19.20 -21.43
C PHE A 236 -33.98 19.66 -20.69
N ASN A 237 -33.90 20.71 -19.85
CA ASN A 237 -35.02 21.25 -19.08
C ASN A 237 -35.82 20.17 -18.31
N CYS A 238 -35.12 19.21 -17.69
CA CYS A 238 -35.73 18.10 -16.97
C CYS A 238 -35.03 17.78 -15.64
N LEU A 239 -35.74 17.09 -14.73
CA LEU A 239 -35.22 16.66 -13.43
C LEU A 239 -35.01 15.14 -13.38
N LEU A 240 -33.86 14.70 -12.87
CA LEU A 240 -33.52 13.27 -12.71
C LEU A 240 -34.26 12.59 -11.55
N LYS A 241 -34.72 13.37 -10.55
CA LYS A 241 -35.55 12.90 -9.43
C LYS A 241 -36.84 13.74 -9.36
N ALA A 242 -37.97 13.09 -9.15
CA ALA A 242 -39.23 13.80 -8.89
C ALA A 242 -39.15 14.53 -7.54
N PRO A 243 -39.70 15.75 -7.39
CA PRO A 243 -39.82 16.37 -6.08
C PRO A 243 -40.69 15.47 -5.18
N ALA A 244 -40.21 15.17 -3.98
CA ALA A 244 -40.96 14.38 -3.01
C ALA A 244 -42.21 15.16 -2.57
N SER A 245 -43.39 14.79 -3.08
CA SER A 245 -44.68 15.31 -2.61
C SER A 245 -44.95 14.74 -1.22
N ASN A 246 -44.51 15.45 -0.16
CA ASN A 246 -45.02 15.29 1.20
C ASN A 246 -44.79 16.61 1.97
N MET A 247 -45.63 17.62 1.71
CA MET A 247 -45.92 18.72 2.65
C MET A 247 -47.39 19.14 2.45
N LEU A 248 -48.15 19.13 3.55
CA LEU A 248 -49.58 19.50 3.72
C LEU A 248 -49.81 21.00 3.37
N PRO A 249 -51.04 21.43 3.00
CA PRO A 249 -51.27 22.75 2.42
C PRO A 249 -51.50 23.83 3.48
N SER A 250 -50.84 24.97 3.33
CA SER A 250 -51.19 26.20 4.04
C SER A 250 -51.46 27.33 3.05
N LYS A 251 -52.75 27.70 3.00
CA LYS A 251 -53.51 28.88 2.50
C LYS A 251 -52.90 29.91 1.52
N PRO A 252 -53.78 30.56 0.71
CA PRO A 252 -53.41 31.24 -0.52
C PRO A 252 -53.14 32.74 -0.31
N GLN A 253 -52.11 33.28 -0.98
CA GLN A 253 -52.14 34.69 -1.37
C GLN A 253 -51.26 34.99 -2.59
N GLU A 254 -51.91 35.74 -3.48
CA GLU A 254 -51.41 36.62 -4.53
C GLU A 254 -50.85 36.05 -5.85
N LYS A 255 -51.68 36.27 -6.88
CA LYS A 255 -51.41 36.15 -8.30
C LYS A 255 -50.24 37.05 -8.69
N SER A 256 -49.15 36.45 -9.15
CA SER A 256 -48.25 37.07 -10.11
C SER A 256 -48.11 36.12 -11.30
N THR A 257 -48.62 36.59 -12.44
CA THR A 257 -48.52 35.94 -13.75
C THR A 257 -47.06 35.89 -14.21
N MET A 258 -46.43 34.72 -14.10
CA MET A 258 -45.37 34.29 -15.00
C MET A 258 -45.59 32.81 -15.36
N THR A 259 -45.48 32.54 -16.66
CA THR A 259 -45.68 31.24 -17.31
C THR A 259 -44.79 30.15 -16.70
N SER A 260 -45.37 29.28 -15.87
CA SER A 260 -44.74 28.06 -15.37
C SER A 260 -44.68 27.01 -16.48
N THR A 261 -43.56 26.92 -17.20
CA THR A 261 -43.19 25.70 -17.94
C THR A 261 -42.99 24.58 -16.93
N ALA A 262 -43.93 23.62 -16.88
CA ALA A 262 -43.82 22.46 -16.01
C ALA A 262 -42.55 21.65 -16.35
N ILE A 263 -41.55 21.67 -15.47
CA ILE A 263 -40.32 20.90 -15.60
C ILE A 263 -40.68 19.41 -15.48
N ARG A 264 -40.43 18.64 -16.54
CA ARG A 264 -40.78 17.20 -16.60
C ARG A 264 -39.64 16.35 -16.04
N THR A 265 -39.95 15.15 -15.56
CA THR A 265 -38.92 14.14 -15.24
C THR A 265 -38.20 13.71 -16.52
N CYS A 266 -36.88 13.56 -16.46
CA CYS A 266 -36.07 13.18 -17.61
C CYS A 266 -36.46 11.78 -18.14
N PRO A 267 -36.37 11.54 -19.45
CA PRO A 267 -36.57 10.21 -20.01
C PRO A 267 -35.51 9.22 -19.46
N PRO A 268 -35.88 7.94 -19.25
CA PRO A 268 -34.91 6.91 -18.87
C PRO A 268 -33.84 6.78 -19.97
N GLY A 269 -32.56 6.79 -19.58
CA GLY A 269 -31.43 6.72 -20.52
C GLY A 269 -31.07 8.04 -21.23
N LEU A 270 -31.24 9.19 -20.56
CA LEU A 270 -30.86 10.51 -21.07
C LEU A 270 -29.45 10.53 -21.70
N LEU A 271 -29.35 10.93 -22.97
CA LEU A 271 -28.09 11.02 -23.74
C LEU A 271 -27.36 12.36 -23.48
N TRP A 272 -26.86 12.53 -22.26
CA TRP A 272 -26.24 13.79 -21.81
C TRP A 272 -24.74 13.91 -22.17
N LEU A 273 -24.09 12.83 -22.59
CA LEU A 273 -22.66 12.78 -22.92
C LEU A 273 -22.40 13.07 -24.41
N ARG A 274 -22.50 14.34 -24.82
CA ARG A 274 -22.07 14.83 -26.14
C ARG A 274 -20.56 15.14 -26.18
N ALA A 275 -19.98 15.32 -27.37
CA ALA A 275 -18.53 15.52 -27.58
C ALA A 275 -17.95 16.65 -26.71
N ARG A 276 -18.66 17.79 -26.65
CA ARG A 276 -18.29 18.91 -25.76
C ARG A 276 -18.27 18.51 -24.29
N MET A 277 -19.26 17.75 -23.84
CA MET A 277 -19.36 17.33 -22.44
C MET A 277 -18.31 16.27 -22.10
N LEU A 278 -17.99 15.37 -23.03
CA LEU A 278 -16.88 14.43 -22.90
C LEU A 278 -15.54 15.16 -22.68
N ALA A 279 -15.29 16.24 -23.42
CA ALA A 279 -14.10 17.09 -23.23
C ALA A 279 -14.09 17.77 -21.85
N ILE A 280 -15.23 18.27 -21.37
CA ILE A 280 -15.35 18.89 -20.04
C ILE A 280 -15.12 17.88 -18.91
N MET A 281 -15.57 16.63 -19.08
CA MET A 281 -15.43 15.58 -18.06
C MET A 281 -13.97 15.20 -17.78
N GLY A 282 -13.07 15.31 -18.77
CA GLY A 282 -11.65 15.08 -18.57
C GLY A 282 -11.34 13.71 -17.93
N PRO A 283 -10.47 13.65 -16.89
CA PRO A 283 -10.15 12.42 -16.16
C PRO A 283 -11.33 11.66 -15.56
N PHE A 284 -12.47 12.32 -15.31
CA PHE A 284 -13.67 11.68 -14.76
C PHE A 284 -14.32 10.68 -15.72
N LEU A 285 -13.98 10.72 -17.02
CA LEU A 285 -14.37 9.69 -17.97
C LEU A 285 -13.87 8.29 -17.55
N SER A 286 -12.76 8.20 -16.81
CA SER A 286 -12.22 6.95 -16.26
C SER A 286 -13.00 6.37 -15.08
N ARG A 287 -14.06 7.07 -14.65
CA ARG A 287 -14.91 6.74 -13.50
C ARG A 287 -16.39 6.70 -13.85
N LEU A 288 -16.75 6.91 -15.11
CA LEU A 288 -18.13 6.83 -15.55
C LEU A 288 -18.71 5.44 -15.25
N PRO A 289 -19.99 5.36 -14.83
CA PRO A 289 -20.71 4.10 -14.79
C PRO A 289 -20.74 3.45 -16.18
N LEU A 290 -20.64 2.13 -16.23
CA LEU A 290 -20.57 1.39 -17.50
C LEU A 290 -21.79 1.64 -18.40
N GLU A 291 -22.97 1.77 -17.79
CA GLU A 291 -24.22 2.06 -18.52
C GLU A 291 -24.19 3.43 -19.20
N GLU A 292 -23.60 4.45 -18.58
CA GLU A 292 -23.42 5.76 -19.21
C GLU A 292 -22.52 5.64 -20.45
N VAL A 293 -21.42 4.90 -20.32
CA VAL A 293 -20.48 4.70 -21.43
C VAL A 293 -21.10 3.91 -22.59
N LYS A 294 -21.98 2.93 -22.33
CA LYS A 294 -22.72 2.22 -23.38
C LYS A 294 -23.68 3.15 -24.13
N THR A 295 -24.22 4.17 -23.47
CA THR A 295 -25.21 5.08 -24.07
C THR A 295 -24.61 6.22 -24.88
N ILE A 296 -23.29 6.50 -24.79
CA ILE A 296 -22.65 7.60 -25.55
C ILE A 296 -22.94 7.44 -27.06
N PRO A 297 -23.49 8.45 -27.75
CA PRO A 297 -23.75 8.33 -29.18
C PRO A 297 -22.45 8.13 -29.98
N LYS A 298 -22.47 7.22 -30.96
CA LYS A 298 -21.31 6.88 -31.81
C LYS A 298 -20.62 8.11 -32.41
N ASN A 299 -21.39 9.02 -33.01
CA ASN A 299 -20.84 10.20 -33.69
C ASN A 299 -20.14 11.15 -32.71
N GLU A 300 -20.73 11.36 -31.53
CA GLU A 300 -20.19 12.20 -30.46
C GLU A 300 -18.89 11.63 -29.88
N LEU A 301 -18.84 10.29 -29.70
CA LEU A 301 -17.64 9.60 -29.23
C LEU A 301 -16.48 9.72 -30.23
N CYS A 302 -16.76 9.52 -31.52
CA CYS A 302 -15.74 9.63 -32.56
C CYS A 302 -15.32 11.08 -32.82
N GLU A 303 -16.22 12.06 -32.64
CA GLU A 303 -15.88 13.48 -32.68
C GLU A 303 -14.94 13.85 -31.53
N PHE A 304 -15.28 13.47 -30.29
CA PHE A 304 -14.44 13.69 -29.12
C PHE A 304 -13.04 13.09 -29.30
N PHE A 305 -12.94 11.87 -29.83
CA PHE A 305 -11.65 11.19 -30.07
C PHE A 305 -10.70 12.00 -30.98
N ARG A 306 -11.22 12.85 -31.86
CA ARG A 306 -10.41 13.72 -32.74
C ARG A 306 -9.92 14.99 -32.03
N THR A 307 -10.62 15.45 -31.00
CA THR A 307 -10.30 16.72 -30.31
C THR A 307 -8.99 16.63 -29.52
N PRO A 308 -8.23 17.73 -29.35
CA PRO A 308 -7.02 17.77 -28.50
C PRO A 308 -7.27 17.31 -27.06
N ASP A 309 -8.49 17.52 -26.55
CA ASP A 309 -8.91 17.24 -25.16
C ASP A 309 -9.04 15.74 -24.85
N PHE A 310 -9.07 14.87 -25.86
CA PHE A 310 -9.12 13.42 -25.65
C PHE A 310 -7.91 12.90 -24.86
N SER A 311 -6.69 13.28 -25.28
CA SER A 311 -5.47 12.74 -24.68
C SER A 311 -5.30 13.13 -23.20
N PRO A 312 -5.46 14.41 -22.80
CA PRO A 312 -5.47 14.81 -21.39
C PRO A 312 -6.49 14.07 -20.52
N SER A 313 -7.62 13.66 -21.09
CA SER A 313 -8.68 12.93 -20.36
C SER A 313 -8.26 11.53 -19.90
N PHE A 314 -7.23 10.94 -20.52
CA PHE A 314 -6.73 9.60 -20.19
C PHE A 314 -5.24 9.58 -19.84
N HIS A 315 -4.55 10.71 -19.91
CA HIS A 315 -3.12 10.81 -19.57
C HIS A 315 -2.90 10.84 -18.05
N ASN A 316 -2.01 9.98 -17.53
CA ASN A 316 -1.73 9.84 -16.08
C ASN A 316 -2.94 9.51 -15.20
N VAL A 317 -4.00 8.92 -15.78
CA VAL A 317 -5.21 8.55 -15.05
C VAL A 317 -5.07 7.13 -14.51
N SER A 318 -4.66 7.02 -13.26
CA SER A 318 -4.47 5.73 -12.60
C SER A 318 -5.78 5.12 -12.08
N GLY A 319 -5.83 3.79 -12.05
CA GLY A 319 -6.92 3.05 -11.40
C GLY A 319 -8.22 2.95 -12.17
N MET A 320 -8.25 3.27 -13.48
CA MET A 320 -9.43 3.08 -14.35
C MET A 320 -9.97 1.65 -14.24
N GLN A 321 -11.28 1.49 -14.09
CA GLN A 321 -11.89 0.17 -14.03
C GLN A 321 -11.67 -0.60 -15.34
N PRO A 322 -11.18 -1.86 -15.31
CA PRO A 322 -10.84 -2.58 -16.53
C PRO A 322 -12.01 -2.79 -17.51
N THR A 323 -13.24 -2.94 -17.01
CA THR A 323 -14.46 -3.07 -17.84
C THR A 323 -14.68 -1.81 -18.64
N LEU A 324 -14.73 -0.68 -17.92
CA LEU A 324 -14.94 0.63 -18.49
C LEU A 324 -13.89 0.93 -19.55
N GLY A 325 -12.62 0.66 -19.23
CA GLY A 325 -11.49 0.81 -20.14
C GLY A 325 -11.62 -0.03 -21.39
N ARG A 326 -11.92 -1.33 -21.26
CA ARG A 326 -12.13 -2.25 -22.39
C ARG A 326 -13.32 -1.85 -23.23
N THR A 327 -14.47 -1.54 -22.63
CA THR A 327 -15.67 -1.13 -23.36
C THR A 327 -15.41 0.15 -24.14
N LEU A 328 -14.84 1.19 -23.51
CA LEU A 328 -14.55 2.44 -24.19
C LEU A 328 -13.54 2.24 -25.33
N PHE A 329 -12.48 1.47 -25.09
CA PHE A 329 -11.49 1.11 -26.11
C PHE A 329 -12.12 0.33 -27.28
N GLN A 330 -12.92 -0.69 -27.00
CA GLN A 330 -13.60 -1.50 -28.02
C GLN A 330 -14.59 -0.68 -28.84
N ARG A 331 -15.36 0.21 -28.20
CA ARG A 331 -16.25 1.14 -28.91
C ARG A 331 -15.47 2.05 -29.84
N LEU A 332 -14.38 2.66 -29.38
CA LEU A 332 -13.50 3.48 -30.24
C LEU A 332 -12.95 2.65 -31.42
N LYS A 333 -12.47 1.44 -31.14
CA LYS A 333 -11.92 0.52 -32.15
C LYS A 333 -12.98 0.09 -33.16
N GLN A 334 -14.21 -0.21 -32.77
CA GLN A 334 -15.24 -0.72 -33.69
C GLN A 334 -15.99 0.41 -34.41
N GLU A 335 -16.36 1.45 -33.68
CA GLU A 335 -17.24 2.49 -34.17
C GLU A 335 -16.49 3.56 -34.96
N CYS A 336 -15.23 3.87 -34.60
CA CYS A 336 -14.44 4.93 -35.23
C CYS A 336 -13.42 4.43 -36.27
N SER A 337 -13.45 3.14 -36.62
CA SER A 337 -12.46 2.50 -37.52
C SER A 337 -12.62 2.81 -39.02
N SER A 338 -13.82 3.12 -39.51
CA SER A 338 -14.16 3.11 -40.94
C SER A 338 -13.62 4.30 -41.77
N SER A 339 -12.58 5.02 -41.32
CA SER A 339 -12.19 6.30 -41.93
C SER A 339 -10.72 6.72 -41.70
N ASP A 340 -9.76 5.77 -41.70
CA ASP A 340 -8.33 6.03 -41.42
C ASP A 340 -8.02 6.68 -40.04
N ASN A 341 -9.04 6.86 -39.19
CA ASN A 341 -9.01 7.70 -37.99
C ASN A 341 -8.43 7.02 -36.74
N PHE A 342 -8.65 5.71 -36.55
CA PHE A 342 -8.21 5.02 -35.33
C PHE A 342 -6.69 4.85 -35.27
N THR A 343 -6.08 4.43 -36.38
CA THR A 343 -4.61 4.25 -36.51
C THR A 343 -3.86 5.58 -36.43
N GLN A 344 -4.44 6.68 -36.93
CA GLN A 344 -3.82 8.02 -36.87
C GLN A 344 -3.79 8.62 -35.45
N ASN A 345 -4.76 8.30 -34.60
CA ASN A 345 -4.87 8.84 -33.23
C ASN A 345 -4.41 7.84 -32.15
N MET A 346 -3.82 6.71 -32.56
CA MET A 346 -3.44 5.63 -31.64
C MET A 346 -2.34 6.05 -30.66
N ASP A 347 -1.56 7.09 -30.96
CA ASP A 347 -0.57 7.72 -30.07
C ASP A 347 -1.18 8.56 -28.93
N ARG A 348 -2.51 8.72 -28.91
CA ARG A 348 -3.24 9.61 -28.00
C ARG A 348 -4.14 8.87 -27.02
N LEU A 349 -4.06 7.54 -26.98
CA LEU A 349 -4.92 6.67 -26.15
C LEU A 349 -4.69 6.86 -24.64
N GLY A 350 -3.48 7.23 -24.23
CA GLY A 350 -3.15 7.37 -22.81
C GLY A 350 -3.41 6.06 -22.06
N SER A 351 -4.12 6.12 -20.93
CA SER A 351 -4.44 4.93 -20.11
C SER A 351 -5.32 3.90 -20.83
N LEU A 352 -6.03 4.28 -21.90
CA LEU A 352 -6.80 3.33 -22.71
C LEU A 352 -5.92 2.37 -23.50
N ALA A 353 -4.65 2.72 -23.74
CA ALA A 353 -3.68 1.82 -24.35
C ALA A 353 -3.49 0.53 -23.52
N CYS A 354 -3.73 0.59 -22.20
CA CYS A 354 -3.67 -0.56 -21.30
C CYS A 354 -4.76 -1.62 -21.53
N PHE A 355 -5.69 -1.39 -22.45
CA PHE A 355 -6.76 -2.34 -22.82
C PHE A 355 -6.66 -2.83 -24.26
N PHE A 356 -5.53 -2.56 -24.91
CA PHE A 356 -5.26 -3.02 -26.26
C PHE A 356 -5.08 -4.54 -26.30
N ASP A 357 -5.65 -5.22 -27.29
CA ASP A 357 -5.78 -6.68 -27.34
C ASP A 357 -5.18 -7.35 -28.60
N ASP A 358 -4.89 -6.60 -29.66
CA ASP A 358 -4.49 -7.15 -30.98
C ASP A 358 -3.16 -6.58 -31.50
N ALA A 359 -2.04 -7.07 -30.97
CA ALA A 359 -0.70 -6.58 -31.34
C ALA A 359 -0.23 -7.04 -32.73
N LEU A 360 -0.69 -8.19 -33.20
CA LEU A 360 -0.13 -8.89 -34.37
C LEU A 360 -0.46 -8.20 -35.70
N SER A 361 -1.54 -7.43 -35.76
CA SER A 361 -1.98 -6.71 -36.96
C SER A 361 -1.26 -5.36 -37.20
N LEU A 362 -0.42 -4.91 -36.27
CA LEU A 362 0.21 -3.58 -36.34
C LEU A 362 1.47 -3.54 -37.22
N ASN A 363 1.64 -2.42 -37.92
CA ASN A 363 2.88 -2.08 -38.61
C ASN A 363 3.95 -1.58 -37.62
N LEU A 364 5.21 -1.53 -38.05
CA LEU A 364 6.36 -1.22 -37.19
C LEU A 364 6.25 0.16 -36.49
N ASN A 365 5.77 1.19 -37.19
CA ASN A 365 5.61 2.54 -36.60
C ASN A 365 4.52 2.57 -35.53
N LEU A 366 3.37 1.94 -35.79
CA LEU A 366 2.27 1.83 -34.84
C LEU A 366 2.63 0.98 -33.63
N SER A 367 3.39 -0.10 -33.82
CA SER A 367 3.90 -0.93 -32.73
C SER A 367 4.79 -0.14 -31.78
N ARG A 368 5.72 0.67 -32.30
CA ARG A 368 6.58 1.54 -31.48
C ARG A 368 5.77 2.59 -30.71
N LYS A 369 4.83 3.26 -31.38
CA LYS A 369 3.93 4.26 -30.75
C LYS A 369 3.09 3.65 -29.62
N LEU A 370 2.52 2.47 -29.82
CA LEU A 370 1.74 1.79 -28.79
C LEU A 370 2.60 1.35 -27.61
N LEU A 371 3.78 0.80 -27.88
CA LEU A 371 4.71 0.33 -26.85
C LEU A 371 5.06 1.43 -25.85
N SER A 372 5.28 2.66 -26.33
CA SER A 372 5.57 3.82 -25.50
C SER A 372 4.44 4.22 -24.54
N GLN A 373 3.17 3.97 -24.91
CA GLN A 373 2.01 4.32 -24.07
C GLN A 373 1.66 3.23 -23.06
N ILE A 374 1.91 1.96 -23.39
CA ILE A 374 1.60 0.83 -22.50
C ILE A 374 2.65 0.59 -21.42
N ASP A 375 3.76 1.34 -21.46
CA ASP A 375 4.90 1.13 -20.59
C ASP A 375 4.53 1.25 -19.10
N ALA A 376 3.65 2.21 -18.77
CA ALA A 376 3.14 2.46 -17.42
C ALA A 376 2.00 1.50 -16.97
N CYS A 377 1.49 0.64 -17.85
CA CYS A 377 0.41 -0.29 -17.52
C CYS A 377 0.87 -1.39 -16.55
N LYS A 378 0.00 -1.72 -15.58
CA LYS A 378 0.22 -2.78 -14.58
C LYS A 378 -0.82 -3.89 -14.74
N ASN A 379 -0.85 -4.53 -15.91
CA ASN A 379 -1.75 -5.64 -16.22
C ASN A 379 -0.94 -6.78 -16.87
N SER A 380 -1.10 -8.00 -16.39
CA SER A 380 -0.47 -9.22 -16.92
C SER A 380 -0.83 -9.52 -18.39
N GLU A 381 -2.01 -9.11 -18.87
CA GLU A 381 -2.38 -9.18 -20.28
C GLU A 381 -1.56 -8.23 -21.15
N ILE A 382 -1.28 -7.03 -20.65
CA ILE A 382 -0.45 -6.05 -21.35
C ILE A 382 1.01 -6.51 -21.40
N ASP A 383 1.50 -7.28 -20.44
CA ASP A 383 2.83 -7.90 -20.56
C ASP A 383 2.90 -8.84 -21.78
N LYS A 384 1.81 -9.54 -22.10
CA LYS A 384 1.72 -10.37 -23.31
C LYS A 384 1.68 -9.51 -24.58
N VAL A 385 0.90 -8.43 -24.58
CA VAL A 385 0.84 -7.47 -25.70
C VAL A 385 2.20 -6.83 -25.93
N LYS A 386 2.89 -6.41 -24.85
CA LYS A 386 4.28 -5.92 -24.88
C LYS A 386 5.20 -6.94 -25.55
N ARG A 387 5.15 -8.22 -25.13
CA ARG A 387 5.90 -9.32 -25.77
C ARG A 387 5.64 -9.41 -27.27
N GLN A 388 4.37 -9.41 -27.67
CA GLN A 388 4.00 -9.52 -29.09
C GLN A 388 4.44 -8.29 -29.90
N LEU A 389 4.34 -7.08 -29.35
CA LEU A 389 4.80 -5.86 -30.00
C LEU A 389 6.32 -5.86 -30.18
N VAL A 390 7.06 -6.25 -29.14
CA VAL A 390 8.52 -6.38 -29.20
C VAL A 390 8.92 -7.45 -30.22
N GLN A 391 8.22 -8.59 -30.27
CA GLN A 391 8.45 -9.63 -31.28
C GLN A 391 8.17 -9.11 -32.70
N ASN A 392 7.06 -8.41 -32.91
CA ASN A 392 6.76 -7.80 -34.21
C ASN A 392 7.81 -6.77 -34.64
N ILE A 393 8.36 -6.00 -33.69
CA ILE A 393 9.45 -5.07 -33.95
C ILE A 393 10.71 -5.86 -34.35
N LEU A 394 11.06 -6.93 -33.62
CA LEU A 394 12.22 -7.77 -33.92
C LEU A 394 12.13 -8.46 -35.29
N GLU A 395 10.95 -8.96 -35.67
CA GLU A 395 10.76 -9.68 -36.93
C GLU A 395 10.72 -8.74 -38.15
N LYS A 396 10.18 -7.52 -37.99
CA LYS A 396 9.99 -6.55 -39.09
C LYS A 396 11.13 -5.52 -39.22
N ASP A 397 12.00 -5.41 -38.22
CA ASP A 397 13.15 -4.50 -38.25
C ASP A 397 14.41 -5.24 -38.75
N SER A 398 14.92 -4.84 -39.91
CA SER A 398 16.14 -5.40 -40.50
C SER A 398 17.41 -5.10 -39.66
N GLY A 399 17.30 -4.20 -38.67
CA GLY A 399 18.35 -3.85 -37.71
C GLY A 399 18.12 -4.37 -36.29
N ALA A 400 17.69 -5.63 -36.12
CA ALA A 400 17.34 -6.26 -34.83
C ALA A 400 18.46 -6.29 -33.75
N SER A 401 19.64 -5.73 -34.01
CA SER A 401 20.74 -5.54 -33.05
C SER A 401 21.32 -4.12 -33.05
N SER A 402 20.54 -3.12 -33.49
CA SER A 402 20.96 -1.71 -33.54
C SER A 402 20.69 -0.96 -32.22
N PRO A 403 21.52 0.04 -31.84
CA PRO A 403 21.27 0.93 -30.70
C PRO A 403 19.95 1.71 -30.80
N GLU A 404 19.56 2.09 -32.02
CA GLU A 404 18.32 2.84 -32.29
C GLU A 404 17.08 1.98 -31.98
N MET A 405 17.15 0.68 -32.29
CA MET A 405 16.10 -0.28 -31.94
C MET A 405 15.95 -0.38 -30.42
N LEU A 406 17.06 -0.54 -29.68
CA LEU A 406 17.03 -0.54 -28.21
C LEU A 406 16.38 0.73 -27.68
N GLN A 407 16.83 1.90 -28.12
CA GLN A 407 16.28 3.18 -27.66
C GLN A 407 14.78 3.28 -27.92
N SER A 408 14.30 2.74 -29.05
CA SER A 408 12.87 2.71 -29.39
C SER A 408 12.02 1.79 -28.50
N LEU A 409 12.62 0.77 -27.87
CA LEU A 409 11.90 -0.14 -26.97
C LEU A 409 11.61 0.48 -25.59
N GLY A 410 12.38 1.50 -25.18
CA GLY A 410 12.23 2.09 -23.84
C GLY A 410 12.29 1.00 -22.76
N SER A 411 11.50 1.14 -21.69
CA SER A 411 11.56 0.18 -20.58
C SER A 411 11.09 -1.25 -20.94
N SER A 412 10.41 -1.40 -22.08
CA SER A 412 9.98 -2.71 -22.62
C SER A 412 11.15 -3.56 -23.15
N VAL A 413 12.37 -3.04 -23.18
CA VAL A 413 13.60 -3.83 -23.41
C VAL A 413 13.72 -5.03 -22.46
N SER A 414 13.15 -4.95 -21.24
CA SER A 414 13.19 -6.06 -20.27
C SER A 414 12.34 -7.26 -20.69
N VAL A 415 11.58 -7.15 -21.77
CA VAL A 415 10.80 -8.24 -22.36
C VAL A 415 11.64 -9.09 -23.32
N LEU A 416 12.80 -8.60 -23.75
CA LEU A 416 13.67 -9.34 -24.65
C LEU A 416 14.23 -10.61 -24.00
N PRO A 417 14.25 -11.74 -24.74
CA PRO A 417 14.96 -12.93 -24.32
C PRO A 417 16.43 -12.63 -24.02
N LEU A 418 16.98 -13.36 -23.05
CA LEU A 418 18.41 -13.27 -22.68
C LEU A 418 19.34 -13.49 -23.87
N SER A 419 18.97 -14.37 -24.80
CA SER A 419 19.73 -14.69 -26.02
C SER A 419 19.85 -13.54 -27.01
N ILE A 420 18.94 -12.55 -26.95
CA ILE A 420 18.99 -11.33 -27.75
C ILE A 420 19.75 -10.24 -26.98
N LEU A 421 19.43 -10.06 -25.69
CA LEU A 421 20.13 -9.10 -24.82
C LEU A 421 21.64 -9.35 -24.78
N SER A 422 22.05 -10.61 -24.87
CA SER A 422 23.47 -10.99 -24.87
C SER A 422 24.23 -10.61 -26.15
N ARG A 423 23.54 -10.22 -27.24
CA ARG A 423 24.17 -9.86 -28.53
C ARG A 423 24.65 -8.42 -28.58
N PHE A 424 24.07 -7.53 -27.77
CA PHE A 424 24.45 -6.12 -27.76
C PHE A 424 25.85 -5.90 -27.19
N THR A 425 26.55 -4.90 -27.74
CA THR A 425 27.87 -4.51 -27.27
C THR A 425 27.77 -3.60 -26.03
N PRO A 426 28.81 -3.54 -25.18
CA PRO A 426 28.83 -2.62 -24.05
C PRO A 426 28.62 -1.15 -24.45
N LYS A 427 29.10 -0.76 -25.64
CA LYS A 427 28.94 0.60 -26.18
C LYS A 427 27.48 0.93 -26.49
N ASP A 428 26.77 0.01 -27.13
CA ASP A 428 25.35 0.18 -27.49
C ASP A 428 24.48 0.29 -26.23
N LEU A 429 24.76 -0.55 -25.24
CA LEU A 429 24.10 -0.51 -23.94
C LEU A 429 24.39 0.79 -23.19
N ASN A 430 25.65 1.26 -23.19
CA ASN A 430 26.03 2.48 -22.48
C ASN A 430 25.34 3.73 -23.05
N ASN A 431 25.19 3.81 -24.37
CA ASN A 431 24.50 4.92 -25.05
C ASN A 431 22.99 4.96 -24.75
N THR A 432 22.41 3.86 -24.26
CA THR A 432 20.96 3.71 -24.08
C THR A 432 20.53 3.54 -22.62
N LEU A 433 21.47 3.56 -21.65
CA LEU A 433 21.19 3.39 -20.21
C LEU A 433 20.12 4.32 -19.65
N SER A 434 20.09 5.58 -20.12
CA SER A 434 19.11 6.57 -19.67
C SER A 434 17.67 6.14 -19.98
N SER A 435 17.46 5.43 -21.09
CA SER A 435 16.14 4.99 -21.55
C SER A 435 15.57 3.82 -20.74
N PHE A 436 16.42 3.04 -20.07
CA PHE A 436 16.02 1.80 -19.39
C PHE A 436 16.25 1.81 -17.88
N ARG A 437 16.59 2.97 -17.29
CA ARG A 437 16.92 3.10 -15.87
C ARG A 437 15.83 2.53 -14.94
N GLN A 438 14.56 2.54 -15.37
CA GLN A 438 13.39 2.08 -14.63
C GLN A 438 12.82 0.74 -15.14
N ALA A 439 13.47 0.09 -16.11
CA ALA A 439 13.02 -1.18 -16.66
C ALA A 439 13.00 -2.28 -15.58
N LYS A 440 12.07 -3.22 -15.69
CA LYS A 440 11.89 -4.31 -14.73
C LYS A 440 12.62 -5.56 -15.21
N TRP A 441 13.89 -5.65 -14.88
CA TRP A 441 14.75 -6.78 -15.25
C TRP A 441 14.47 -8.01 -14.39
N SER A 442 14.48 -9.20 -14.99
CA SER A 442 14.69 -10.43 -14.24
C SER A 442 16.11 -10.46 -13.67
N LEU A 443 16.35 -11.28 -12.64
CA LEU A 443 17.69 -11.38 -12.04
C LEU A 443 18.73 -11.80 -13.08
N ALA A 444 18.40 -12.77 -13.93
CA ALA A 444 19.30 -13.25 -14.98
C ALA A 444 19.60 -12.17 -16.03
N GLN A 445 18.60 -11.38 -16.43
CA GLN A 445 18.80 -10.26 -17.36
C GLN A 445 19.69 -9.20 -16.74
N ALA A 446 19.40 -8.78 -15.51
CA ALA A 446 20.19 -7.79 -14.80
C ALA A 446 21.65 -8.26 -14.65
N LYS A 447 21.89 -9.51 -14.24
CA LYS A 447 23.25 -10.08 -14.11
C LYS A 447 23.99 -10.07 -15.45
N THR A 448 23.35 -10.53 -16.52
CA THR A 448 23.96 -10.58 -17.86
C THR A 448 24.34 -9.18 -18.36
N LEU A 449 23.45 -8.21 -18.21
CA LEU A 449 23.68 -6.82 -18.64
C LEU A 449 24.73 -6.13 -17.77
N ALA A 450 24.67 -6.29 -16.45
CA ALA A 450 25.65 -5.73 -15.52
C ALA A 450 27.04 -6.30 -15.80
N GLN A 451 27.16 -7.62 -16.01
CA GLN A 451 28.43 -8.27 -16.33
C GLN A 451 29.04 -7.72 -17.63
N LYS A 452 28.23 -7.49 -18.67
CA LYS A 452 28.68 -6.87 -19.93
C LYS A 452 29.11 -5.41 -19.76
N LEU A 453 28.35 -4.63 -19.00
CA LEU A 453 28.63 -3.20 -18.78
C LEU A 453 29.83 -2.95 -17.88
N LEU A 454 30.17 -3.93 -17.04
CA LEU A 454 31.24 -3.89 -16.04
C LEU A 454 32.35 -4.88 -16.37
N GLU A 455 32.45 -5.34 -17.62
CA GLU A 455 33.41 -6.36 -18.04
C GLU A 455 34.84 -5.93 -17.65
N ASN A 456 35.54 -6.80 -16.90
CA ASN A 456 36.87 -6.57 -16.31
C ASN A 456 36.97 -5.47 -15.22
N ALA A 457 35.86 -4.89 -14.77
CA ALA A 457 35.87 -3.92 -13.69
C ALA A 457 35.93 -4.61 -12.32
N THR A 458 37.06 -4.46 -11.61
CA THR A 458 37.18 -4.85 -10.20
C THR A 458 36.55 -3.83 -9.27
N ASN A 459 36.45 -2.57 -9.72
CA ASN A 459 35.89 -1.43 -9.01
C ASN A 459 34.99 -0.61 -9.94
N ILE A 460 33.98 0.06 -9.36
CA ILE A 460 33.07 0.96 -10.06
C ILE A 460 32.99 2.29 -9.30
N ASN A 461 32.98 3.41 -10.01
CA ASN A 461 32.78 4.72 -9.40
C ASN A 461 31.28 5.00 -9.14
N GLY A 462 30.99 5.98 -8.29
CA GLY A 462 29.61 6.29 -7.90
C GLY A 462 28.72 6.70 -9.07
N GLU A 463 29.22 7.53 -9.98
CA GLU A 463 28.46 7.99 -11.15
C GLU A 463 28.04 6.84 -12.08
N LYS A 464 28.98 5.93 -12.39
CA LYS A 464 28.71 4.75 -13.22
C LYS A 464 27.72 3.83 -12.50
N LEU A 465 27.85 3.63 -11.20
CA LEU A 465 26.91 2.82 -10.42
C LEU A 465 25.48 3.40 -10.49
N LEU A 466 25.33 4.70 -10.26
CA LEU A 466 24.04 5.39 -10.34
C LEU A 466 23.44 5.34 -11.77
N SER A 467 24.28 5.33 -12.81
CA SER A 467 23.82 5.24 -14.20
C SER A 467 23.11 3.91 -14.51
N LEU A 468 23.40 2.83 -13.78
CA LEU A 468 22.82 1.50 -14.00
C LEU A 468 21.34 1.43 -13.61
N GLY A 469 20.88 2.29 -12.70
CA GLY A 469 19.48 2.30 -12.24
C GLY A 469 19.03 0.94 -11.68
N SER A 470 17.92 0.41 -12.20
CA SER A 470 17.37 -0.88 -11.79
C SER A 470 18.25 -2.09 -12.13
N MET A 471 19.19 -1.97 -13.08
CA MET A 471 20.16 -3.05 -13.40
C MET A 471 21.13 -3.33 -12.25
N VAL A 472 21.18 -2.46 -11.23
CA VAL A 472 22.00 -2.67 -10.05
C VAL A 472 21.76 -4.03 -9.38
N ARG A 473 20.54 -4.59 -9.51
CA ARG A 473 20.18 -5.94 -9.02
C ARG A 473 21.10 -7.04 -9.57
N GLY A 474 21.73 -6.80 -10.73
CA GLY A 474 22.67 -7.71 -11.36
C GLY A 474 24.14 -7.47 -11.03
N VAL A 475 24.48 -6.37 -10.35
CA VAL A 475 25.87 -6.04 -10.01
C VAL A 475 26.34 -6.96 -8.88
N ALA A 476 27.47 -7.64 -9.10
CA ALA A 476 28.03 -8.55 -8.11
C ALA A 476 28.35 -7.82 -6.80
N SER A 477 28.01 -8.45 -5.68
CA SER A 477 28.26 -7.91 -4.34
C SER A 477 29.77 -7.74 -4.07
N ALA A 478 30.61 -8.54 -4.73
CA ALA A 478 32.06 -8.42 -4.71
C ALA A 478 32.61 -7.12 -5.33
N ILE A 479 31.85 -6.49 -6.25
CA ILE A 479 32.19 -5.17 -6.83
C ILE A 479 31.68 -4.07 -5.89
N LEU A 480 30.44 -4.20 -5.41
CA LEU A 480 29.80 -3.20 -4.54
C LEU A 480 30.57 -2.95 -3.24
N LYS A 481 31.19 -3.99 -2.68
CA LYS A 481 32.00 -3.88 -1.45
C LYS A 481 33.25 -3.00 -1.59
N ASN A 482 33.63 -2.57 -2.80
CA ASN A 482 34.79 -1.73 -3.07
C ASN A 482 34.42 -0.30 -3.52
N VAL A 483 33.14 0.04 -3.54
CA VAL A 483 32.65 1.35 -4.01
C VAL A 483 32.93 2.44 -2.98
N LYS A 484 33.38 3.61 -3.45
CA LYS A 484 33.57 4.78 -2.58
C LYS A 484 32.26 5.49 -2.24
N ALA A 485 32.14 6.01 -1.01
CA ALA A 485 30.97 6.77 -0.57
C ALA A 485 30.83 8.15 -1.24
N GLU A 486 31.94 8.70 -1.73
CA GLU A 486 32.01 10.03 -2.35
C GLU A 486 31.05 10.16 -3.54
N GLY A 487 30.23 11.21 -3.55
CA GLY A 487 29.24 11.48 -4.59
C GLY A 487 27.98 10.60 -4.57
N LEU A 488 27.91 9.59 -3.68
CA LEU A 488 26.74 8.71 -3.51
C LEU A 488 25.86 9.10 -2.33
N LEU A 489 26.45 9.39 -1.17
CA LEU A 489 25.68 9.78 0.02
C LEU A 489 24.93 11.10 -0.23
N GLY A 490 23.64 11.14 0.11
CA GLY A 490 22.76 12.28 -0.15
C GLY A 490 22.28 12.42 -1.60
N ASN A 491 22.65 11.52 -2.50
CA ASN A 491 22.19 11.54 -3.89
C ASN A 491 20.81 10.89 -4.06
N GLU A 492 19.85 11.58 -4.68
CA GLU A 492 18.48 11.07 -4.86
C GLU A 492 18.44 9.79 -5.72
N ALA A 493 19.36 9.62 -6.67
CA ALA A 493 19.42 8.41 -7.49
C ALA A 493 19.75 7.15 -6.65
N LEU A 494 20.53 7.30 -5.56
CA LEU A 494 20.85 6.20 -4.65
C LEU A 494 19.60 5.63 -3.98
N LYS A 495 18.61 6.48 -3.68
CA LYS A 495 17.32 6.06 -3.11
C LYS A 495 16.60 5.08 -4.04
N THR A 496 16.38 5.49 -5.28
CA THR A 496 15.70 4.64 -6.28
C THR A 496 16.46 3.36 -6.61
N MET A 497 17.80 3.43 -6.62
CA MET A 497 18.67 2.29 -6.93
C MET A 497 18.66 1.25 -5.80
N SER A 498 18.82 1.69 -4.55
CA SER A 498 18.90 0.80 -3.38
C SER A 498 17.60 0.05 -3.10
N GLU A 499 16.45 0.58 -3.49
CA GLU A 499 15.16 -0.13 -3.47
C GLU A 499 15.19 -1.41 -4.33
N LYS A 500 16.02 -1.46 -5.38
CA LYS A 500 16.15 -2.61 -6.28
C LYS A 500 17.25 -3.60 -5.87
N MET A 501 18.11 -3.25 -4.92
CA MET A 501 19.19 -4.13 -4.43
C MET A 501 18.66 -5.24 -3.50
N SER A 502 19.32 -6.41 -3.47
CA SER A 502 19.09 -7.38 -2.40
C SER A 502 19.71 -6.98 -1.07
N SER A 503 19.35 -7.73 -0.02
CA SER A 503 19.95 -7.64 1.30
C SER A 503 21.48 -7.78 1.26
N LEU A 504 22.02 -8.74 0.50
CA LEU A 504 23.46 -8.90 0.31
C LEU A 504 24.09 -7.67 -0.35
N GLN A 505 23.51 -7.18 -1.44
CA GLN A 505 24.03 -6.02 -2.18
C GLN A 505 24.01 -4.74 -1.33
N ARG A 506 22.94 -4.53 -0.55
CA ARG A 506 22.86 -3.42 0.41
C ARG A 506 23.94 -3.56 1.49
N THR A 507 24.13 -4.75 2.02
CA THR A 507 25.18 -5.03 3.01
C THR A 507 26.57 -4.77 2.42
N ALA A 508 26.84 -5.21 1.19
CA ALA A 508 28.11 -4.95 0.50
C ALA A 508 28.39 -3.46 0.36
N LEU A 509 27.41 -2.68 -0.09
CA LEU A 509 27.54 -1.23 -0.24
C LEU A 509 27.76 -0.54 1.11
N LEU A 510 27.04 -0.96 2.16
CA LEU A 510 27.20 -0.43 3.51
C LEU A 510 28.59 -0.73 4.09
N GLU A 511 29.11 -1.94 3.88
CA GLU A 511 30.49 -2.29 4.27
C GLU A 511 31.53 -1.48 3.49
N ALA A 512 31.24 -1.10 2.25
CA ALA A 512 32.09 -0.19 1.49
C ALA A 512 32.10 1.22 2.12
N PHE A 513 30.93 1.81 2.34
CA PHE A 513 30.83 3.16 2.89
C PHE A 513 31.40 3.29 4.31
N ARG A 514 31.27 2.26 5.15
CA ARG A 514 31.85 2.24 6.50
C ARG A 514 33.37 2.37 6.54
N ARG A 515 34.07 2.08 5.43
CA ARG A 515 35.53 2.28 5.34
C ARG A 515 35.91 3.73 5.05
N ASP A 516 35.00 4.48 4.41
CA ASP A 516 35.26 5.84 3.95
C ASP A 516 34.75 6.90 4.93
N VAL A 517 33.61 6.66 5.58
CA VAL A 517 32.93 7.63 6.44
C VAL A 517 32.63 7.05 7.83
N ASN A 518 32.55 7.93 8.83
CA ASN A 518 32.15 7.53 10.18
C ASN A 518 30.64 7.20 10.26
N ALA A 519 30.22 6.56 11.34
CA ALA A 519 28.83 6.13 11.52
C ALA A 519 27.81 7.28 11.50
N SER A 520 28.15 8.45 12.04
CA SER A 520 27.25 9.60 12.09
C SER A 520 27.01 10.22 10.71
N GLU A 521 28.07 10.36 9.92
CA GLU A 521 28.00 10.84 8.54
C GLU A 521 27.26 9.84 7.65
N LEU A 522 27.56 8.55 7.81
CA LEU A 522 26.88 7.47 7.11
C LEU A 522 25.36 7.52 7.38
N VAL A 523 24.96 7.55 8.64
CA VAL A 523 23.54 7.60 9.00
C VAL A 523 22.87 8.84 8.38
N LYS A 524 23.49 10.02 8.39
CA LYS A 524 22.91 11.25 7.81
C LYS A 524 22.70 11.16 6.30
N GLY A 525 23.62 10.53 5.56
CA GLY A 525 23.61 10.51 4.10
C GLY A 525 22.81 9.37 3.43
N LEU A 526 22.38 8.36 4.19
CA LEU A 526 21.71 7.17 3.63
C LEU A 526 20.21 7.36 3.35
N PRO A 527 19.67 6.75 2.27
CA PRO A 527 18.24 6.58 2.10
C PRO A 527 17.66 5.47 2.99
N ASP A 528 16.34 5.50 3.21
CA ASP A 528 15.60 4.58 4.10
C ASP A 528 15.81 3.08 3.79
N SER A 529 15.88 2.73 2.51
CA SER A 529 16.16 1.37 2.01
C SER A 529 17.51 0.82 2.48
N LEU A 530 18.52 1.67 2.70
CA LEU A 530 19.84 1.30 3.22
C LEU A 530 19.94 1.48 4.74
N LEU A 531 19.25 2.48 5.31
CA LEU A 531 19.17 2.66 6.75
C LEU A 531 18.63 1.42 7.45
N SER A 532 17.56 0.84 6.91
CA SER A 532 16.95 -0.37 7.44
C SER A 532 17.87 -1.60 7.43
N SER A 533 18.99 -1.54 6.69
CA SER A 533 20.02 -2.58 6.64
C SER A 533 21.22 -2.28 7.55
N LEU A 534 21.21 -1.21 8.35
CA LEU A 534 22.28 -0.94 9.33
C LEU A 534 22.14 -1.82 10.57
N SER A 535 23.27 -2.38 11.02
CA SER A 535 23.34 -3.11 12.30
C SER A 535 23.17 -2.17 13.50
N LEU A 536 22.63 -2.70 14.60
CA LEU A 536 22.51 -1.96 15.86
C LEU A 536 23.86 -1.46 16.37
N SER A 537 24.93 -2.23 16.19
CA SER A 537 26.32 -1.85 16.53
C SER A 537 26.82 -0.60 15.81
N THR A 538 26.33 -0.33 14.60
CA THR A 538 26.70 0.89 13.87
C THR A 538 25.89 2.08 14.33
N LEU A 539 24.61 1.88 14.64
CA LEU A 539 23.76 2.90 15.24
C LEU A 539 24.23 3.27 16.66
N GLU A 540 24.81 2.32 17.39
CA GLU A 540 25.44 2.57 18.68
C GLU A 540 26.56 3.60 18.58
N LYS A 541 27.41 3.48 17.55
CA LYS A 541 28.53 4.39 17.25
C LYS A 541 28.10 5.72 16.61
N ALA A 542 26.85 5.84 16.17
CA ALA A 542 26.33 7.07 15.59
C ALA A 542 25.88 8.05 16.68
N ASP A 543 26.13 9.35 16.43
CA ASP A 543 25.79 10.46 17.31
C ASP A 543 24.32 10.90 17.11
N LEU A 544 23.42 10.06 17.59
CA LEU A 544 21.98 10.29 17.61
C LEU A 544 21.53 10.52 19.06
N ILE A 545 21.30 11.78 19.40
CA ILE A 545 21.05 12.26 20.76
C ILE A 545 19.65 12.87 20.94
N SER A 546 18.92 13.14 19.85
CA SER A 546 17.57 13.73 19.89
C SER A 546 16.59 13.00 18.98
N VAL A 547 15.32 12.98 19.40
CA VAL A 547 14.18 12.48 18.63
C VAL A 547 14.03 13.20 17.28
N ASP A 548 14.42 14.48 17.20
CA ASP A 548 14.33 15.27 15.96
C ASP A 548 15.20 14.65 14.83
N GLN A 549 16.28 13.95 15.18
CA GLN A 549 17.15 13.27 14.21
C GLN A 549 16.54 11.97 13.66
N LEU A 550 15.46 11.47 14.27
CA LEU A 550 14.76 10.26 13.83
C LEU A 550 13.61 10.57 12.87
N GLN A 551 13.12 11.81 12.89
CA GLN A 551 11.91 12.22 12.18
C GLN A 551 12.10 12.11 10.65
N GLY A 552 11.09 11.56 9.97
CA GLY A 552 11.04 11.50 8.52
C GLY A 552 11.98 10.47 7.88
N ARG A 553 12.46 9.49 8.66
CA ARG A 553 13.39 8.46 8.21
C ARG A 553 12.86 7.04 8.44
N GLY A 554 13.28 6.12 7.57
CA GLY A 554 12.87 4.72 7.57
C GLY A 554 13.74 3.84 8.46
N TRP A 555 13.30 3.67 9.70
CA TRP A 555 13.93 2.78 10.68
C TRP A 555 13.19 1.44 10.75
N THR A 556 13.87 0.36 11.10
CA THR A 556 13.18 -0.90 11.48
C THR A 556 12.64 -0.82 12.90
N ALA A 557 11.79 -1.78 13.30
CA ALA A 557 11.27 -1.87 14.66
C ALA A 557 12.40 -2.03 15.70
N ALA A 558 13.37 -2.91 15.42
CA ALA A 558 14.53 -3.12 16.28
C ALA A 558 15.39 -1.85 16.40
N GLN A 559 15.67 -1.18 15.28
CA GLN A 559 16.44 0.06 15.26
C GLN A 559 15.72 1.18 16.01
N SER A 560 14.42 1.35 15.78
CA SER A 560 13.60 2.36 16.45
C SER A 560 13.60 2.13 17.96
N THR A 561 13.38 0.88 18.38
CA THR A 561 13.37 0.52 19.82
C THR A 561 14.73 0.80 20.46
N PHE A 562 15.82 0.42 19.77
CA PHE A 562 17.19 0.70 20.23
C PHE A 562 17.46 2.20 20.37
N LEU A 563 17.13 2.99 19.34
CA LEU A 563 17.40 4.42 19.30
C LEU A 563 16.56 5.18 20.34
N LEU A 564 15.28 4.83 20.51
CA LEU A 564 14.44 5.46 21.51
C LEU A 564 14.88 5.13 22.92
N LYS A 565 15.29 3.89 23.18
CA LYS A 565 15.84 3.51 24.49
C LYS A 565 17.18 4.22 24.76
N LYS A 566 18.02 4.40 23.74
CA LYS A 566 19.27 5.17 23.82
C LYS A 566 19.03 6.67 24.11
N ILE A 567 18.04 7.29 23.46
CA ILE A 567 17.78 8.74 23.55
C ILE A 567 16.93 9.09 24.78
N LEU A 568 15.89 8.31 25.08
CA LEU A 568 14.84 8.66 26.04
C LEU A 568 14.76 7.71 27.25
N GLY A 569 15.52 6.60 27.24
CA GLY A 569 15.37 5.55 28.24
C GLY A 569 13.99 4.90 28.17
N ASN A 570 13.26 4.88 29.29
CA ASN A 570 11.91 4.30 29.37
C ASN A 570 10.81 5.38 29.55
N LYS A 571 11.08 6.65 29.25
CA LYS A 571 10.09 7.74 29.41
C LYS A 571 9.92 8.46 28.09
N ILE A 572 8.69 8.80 27.75
CA ILE A 572 8.39 9.63 26.58
C ILE A 572 7.28 10.62 26.93
N ASN A 573 7.40 11.86 26.46
CA ASN A 573 6.34 12.86 26.59
C ASN A 573 5.58 13.07 25.26
N LEU A 574 4.44 13.78 25.32
CA LEU A 574 3.63 14.03 24.12
C LEU A 574 4.35 14.83 23.03
N GLY A 575 5.25 15.75 23.40
CA GLY A 575 6.03 16.55 22.45
C GLY A 575 6.97 15.68 21.62
N GLU A 576 7.67 14.75 22.27
CA GLU A 576 8.53 13.75 21.63
C GLU A 576 7.73 12.78 20.77
N LEU A 577 6.63 12.25 21.31
CA LEU A 577 5.76 11.30 20.61
C LEU A 577 5.27 11.86 19.26
N ARG A 578 4.93 13.16 19.22
CA ARG A 578 4.46 13.85 18.01
C ARG A 578 5.54 14.00 16.92
N LYS A 579 6.83 13.89 17.29
CA LYS A 579 7.98 14.07 16.39
C LYS A 579 8.48 12.77 15.76
N LEU A 580 8.11 11.60 16.30
CA LEU A 580 8.71 10.32 15.93
C LEU A 580 8.53 9.89 14.47
N GLY A 581 7.42 10.26 13.84
CA GLY A 581 7.09 9.73 12.50
C GLY A 581 7.10 8.19 12.49
N GLN A 582 7.90 7.57 11.61
CA GLN A 582 8.02 6.11 11.53
C GLN A 582 8.70 5.48 12.75
N ALA A 583 9.50 6.23 13.52
CA ALA A 583 10.18 5.71 14.71
C ALA A 583 9.21 5.32 15.83
N VAL A 584 7.92 5.68 15.71
CA VAL A 584 6.87 5.31 16.67
C VAL A 584 6.75 3.79 16.86
N GLN A 585 7.13 2.99 15.86
CA GLN A 585 7.17 1.53 15.96
C GLN A 585 8.13 1.00 17.06
N GLY A 586 9.05 1.85 17.54
CA GLY A 586 9.96 1.53 18.64
C GLY A 586 9.44 1.89 20.04
N VAL A 587 8.28 2.54 20.15
CA VAL A 587 7.71 2.94 21.45
C VAL A 587 7.23 1.69 22.20
N THR A 588 7.75 1.44 23.40
CA THR A 588 7.39 0.25 24.17
C THR A 588 6.10 0.45 24.97
N CYS A 589 5.45 -0.64 25.42
CA CYS A 589 4.31 -0.51 26.33
C CYS A 589 4.68 0.20 27.64
N GLU A 590 5.90 -0.02 28.16
CA GLU A 590 6.39 0.66 29.35
C GLU A 590 6.46 2.18 29.15
N MET A 591 6.87 2.64 27.96
CA MET A 591 6.85 4.07 27.62
C MET A 591 5.41 4.62 27.57
N ILE A 592 4.47 3.87 26.97
CA ILE A 592 3.04 4.23 26.89
C ILE A 592 2.42 4.32 28.29
N GLU A 593 2.70 3.35 29.16
CA GLU A 593 2.18 3.28 30.52
C GLU A 593 2.63 4.47 31.38
N LYS A 594 3.83 4.99 31.13
CA LYS A 594 4.41 6.14 31.84
C LYS A 594 3.91 7.51 31.38
N ILE A 595 3.16 7.60 30.28
CA ILE A 595 2.50 8.85 29.88
C ILE A 595 1.49 9.28 30.94
N ASN A 596 1.39 10.59 31.19
CA ASN A 596 0.46 11.12 32.19
C ASN A 596 -1.00 10.76 31.83
N ARG A 597 -1.83 10.48 32.84
CA ARG A 597 -3.23 10.09 32.65
C ARG A 597 -4.06 11.21 32.00
N THR A 598 -3.75 12.48 32.30
CA THR A 598 -4.38 13.65 31.67
C THR A 598 -4.10 13.71 30.15
N ASP A 599 -2.99 13.12 29.73
CA ASP A 599 -2.46 13.18 28.37
C ASP A 599 -2.85 11.95 27.55
N ALA A 600 -3.56 10.99 28.15
CA ALA A 600 -3.84 9.69 27.52
C ALA A 600 -4.68 9.81 26.24
N LEU A 601 -5.63 10.74 26.20
CA LEU A 601 -6.44 10.99 24.99
C LEU A 601 -5.60 11.61 23.87
N ASP A 602 -4.76 12.60 24.19
CA ASP A 602 -3.84 13.24 23.25
C ASP A 602 -2.79 12.26 22.71
N MET A 603 -2.30 11.35 23.56
CA MET A 603 -1.44 10.24 23.17
C MET A 603 -2.16 9.36 22.17
N ALA A 604 -3.38 8.91 22.48
CA ALA A 604 -4.17 8.06 21.61
C ALA A 604 -4.41 8.71 20.24
N GLN A 605 -4.76 9.99 20.22
CA GLN A 605 -4.94 10.76 18.99
C GLN A 605 -3.63 10.91 18.20
N THR A 606 -2.50 11.07 18.89
CA THR A 606 -1.17 11.16 18.26
C THR A 606 -0.77 9.84 17.63
N LEU A 607 -0.91 8.73 18.36
CA LEU A 607 -0.62 7.37 17.86
C LEU A 607 -1.49 7.02 16.65
N ASN A 608 -2.78 7.42 16.65
CA ASN A 608 -3.67 7.17 15.53
C ASN A 608 -3.20 7.81 14.21
N LYS A 609 -2.47 8.94 14.26
CA LYS A 609 -1.88 9.57 13.07
C LYS A 609 -0.76 8.75 12.44
N SER A 610 -0.22 7.77 13.17
CA SER A 610 0.86 6.89 12.73
C SER A 610 0.48 5.41 12.82
N CYS A 611 -0.83 5.11 12.74
CA CYS A 611 -1.39 3.77 12.95
C CYS A 611 -0.76 2.67 12.09
N ILE A 612 -0.31 2.99 10.88
CA ILE A 612 0.32 2.03 9.95
C ILE A 612 1.65 1.45 10.47
N TRP A 613 2.29 2.12 11.44
CA TRP A 613 3.56 1.72 12.04
C TRP A 613 3.40 1.08 13.42
N LEU A 614 2.18 1.02 13.95
CA LEU A 614 1.95 0.49 15.29
C LEU A 614 1.79 -1.02 15.25
N SER A 615 2.49 -1.72 16.14
CA SER A 615 2.26 -3.14 16.38
C SER A 615 0.94 -3.36 17.12
N ARG A 616 0.39 -4.58 17.04
CA ARG A 616 -0.82 -4.95 17.78
C ARG A 616 -0.63 -4.82 19.29
N VAL A 617 0.59 -5.06 19.78
CA VAL A 617 1.00 -4.87 21.18
C VAL A 617 0.87 -3.40 21.58
N GLN A 618 1.44 -2.49 20.79
CA GLN A 618 1.36 -1.04 21.06
C GLN A 618 -0.08 -0.54 21.06
N ILE A 619 -0.89 -0.99 20.08
CA ILE A 619 -2.31 -0.64 19.98
C ILE A 619 -3.05 -1.09 21.25
N ARG A 620 -2.85 -2.35 21.66
CA ARG A 620 -3.50 -2.91 22.86
C ARG A 620 -3.11 -2.16 24.14
N CYS A 621 -1.82 -1.90 24.35
CA CYS A 621 -1.34 -1.17 25.52
C CYS A 621 -1.85 0.29 25.53
N ALA A 622 -1.85 0.96 24.37
CA ALA A 622 -2.40 2.31 24.24
C ALA A 622 -3.91 2.36 24.56
N ALA A 623 -4.67 1.38 24.09
CA ALA A 623 -6.08 1.25 24.41
C ALA A 623 -6.30 1.01 25.91
N GLN A 624 -5.56 0.08 26.52
CA GLN A 624 -5.62 -0.20 27.95
C GLN A 624 -5.29 1.04 28.80
N LYS A 625 -4.20 1.75 28.46
CA LYS A 625 -3.79 2.99 29.13
C LYS A 625 -4.86 4.07 29.01
N LEU A 626 -5.42 4.25 27.80
CA LEU A 626 -6.50 5.22 27.57
C LEU A 626 -7.73 4.90 28.41
N PHE A 627 -8.24 3.67 28.31
CA PHE A 627 -9.49 3.29 28.98
C PHE A 627 -9.38 3.28 30.50
N ALA A 628 -8.25 2.82 31.03
CA ALA A 628 -7.98 2.92 32.48
C ALA A 628 -7.94 4.38 32.94
N SER A 629 -7.32 5.28 32.15
CA SER A 629 -7.25 6.70 32.50
C SER A 629 -8.62 7.38 32.45
N LEU A 630 -9.48 7.01 31.50
CA LEU A 630 -10.85 7.56 31.39
C LEU A 630 -11.77 7.07 32.52
N GLU A 631 -11.71 5.77 32.87
CA GLU A 631 -12.48 5.22 33.99
C GLU A 631 -12.04 5.80 35.35
N GLU A 632 -10.76 6.13 35.51
CA GLU A 632 -10.28 6.79 36.72
C GLU A 632 -10.74 8.26 36.80
N GLN A 633 -10.86 8.95 35.65
CA GLN A 633 -11.40 10.31 35.61
C GLN A 633 -12.89 10.36 35.96
N ARG A 634 -13.68 9.39 35.48
CA ARG A 634 -15.11 9.24 35.79
C ARG A 634 -15.46 7.76 35.93
N PRO A 635 -15.71 7.24 37.15
CA PRO A 635 -16.14 5.85 37.32
C PRO A 635 -17.41 5.57 36.53
N GLY A 636 -17.39 4.53 35.69
CA GLY A 636 -18.49 4.24 34.79
C GLY A 636 -18.47 5.07 33.50
N TYR A 637 -17.31 5.66 33.13
CA TYR A 637 -17.12 6.55 31.97
C TYR A 637 -17.85 6.08 30.71
N PHE A 638 -17.76 4.78 30.40
CA PHE A 638 -18.35 4.21 29.19
C PHE A 638 -19.85 3.93 29.29
N SER A 639 -20.42 3.83 30.49
CA SER A 639 -21.86 3.61 30.69
C SER A 639 -22.65 4.90 30.43
N ASP A 640 -22.09 6.06 30.74
CA ASP A 640 -22.71 7.38 30.55
C ASP A 640 -21.99 8.26 29.51
N ILE A 641 -21.18 7.64 28.64
CA ILE A 641 -20.37 8.34 27.64
C ILE A 641 -21.22 9.19 26.69
N LYS A 642 -20.75 10.40 26.40
CA LYS A 642 -21.40 11.33 25.45
C LYS A 642 -20.96 11.06 24.01
N ASN A 643 -21.77 11.49 23.05
CA ASN A 643 -21.43 11.40 21.62
C ASN A 643 -20.06 12.03 21.30
N SER A 644 -19.78 13.24 21.82
CA SER A 644 -18.50 13.92 21.58
C SER A 644 -17.31 13.20 22.22
N GLU A 645 -17.50 12.59 23.39
CA GLU A 645 -16.48 11.80 24.09
C GLU A 645 -16.11 10.53 23.32
N LEU A 646 -17.12 9.79 22.84
CA LEU A 646 -16.88 8.60 22.01
C LEU A 646 -16.26 8.99 20.65
N GLN A 647 -16.67 10.12 20.09
CA GLN A 647 -16.05 10.66 18.87
C GLN A 647 -14.58 11.03 19.05
N ALA A 648 -14.14 11.42 20.24
CA ALA A 648 -12.74 11.75 20.49
C ALA A 648 -11.83 10.51 20.52
N ILE A 649 -12.38 9.32 20.79
CA ILE A 649 -11.63 8.05 20.87
C ILE A 649 -11.30 7.56 19.45
N PRO A 650 -10.03 7.27 19.13
CA PRO A 650 -9.67 6.67 17.84
C PRO A 650 -10.30 5.29 17.64
N ALA A 651 -10.86 5.04 16.45
CA ALA A 651 -11.48 3.75 16.12
C ALA A 651 -10.52 2.56 16.30
N LEU A 652 -9.23 2.76 16.00
CA LEU A 652 -8.16 1.77 16.19
C LEU A 652 -8.04 1.27 17.64
N LEU A 653 -8.32 2.12 18.62
CA LEU A 653 -8.28 1.76 20.04
C LEU A 653 -9.65 1.30 20.53
N LEU A 654 -10.73 1.92 20.06
CA LEU A 654 -12.11 1.63 20.46
C LEU A 654 -12.47 0.14 20.30
N ILE A 655 -11.93 -0.53 19.30
CA ILE A 655 -12.15 -1.98 19.08
C ILE A 655 -11.61 -2.88 20.19
N HIS A 656 -10.68 -2.37 21.01
CA HIS A 656 -10.15 -3.09 22.18
C HIS A 656 -10.95 -2.79 23.45
N LEU A 657 -12.07 -2.05 23.35
CA LEU A 657 -12.95 -1.81 24.49
C LEU A 657 -13.46 -3.16 25.03
N PRO A 658 -13.47 -3.40 26.35
CA PRO A 658 -13.95 -4.67 26.89
C PRO A 658 -15.37 -4.99 26.44
N VAL A 659 -15.65 -6.26 26.15
CA VAL A 659 -16.95 -6.73 25.63
C VAL A 659 -18.12 -6.26 26.51
N GLU A 660 -17.95 -6.34 27.82
CA GLU A 660 -18.95 -5.90 28.82
C GLU A 660 -19.26 -4.40 28.67
N LYS A 661 -18.24 -3.58 28.38
CA LYS A 661 -18.39 -2.14 28.18
C LYS A 661 -19.03 -1.82 26.83
N ILE A 662 -18.71 -2.57 25.77
CA ILE A 662 -19.38 -2.44 24.45
C ILE A 662 -20.88 -2.72 24.58
N GLN A 663 -21.25 -3.77 25.32
CA GLN A 663 -22.64 -4.16 25.53
C GLN A 663 -23.44 -3.13 26.33
N ASN A 664 -22.78 -2.40 27.24
CA ASN A 664 -23.40 -1.41 28.12
C ASN A 664 -23.36 0.04 27.57
N LEU A 665 -22.90 0.25 26.33
CA LEU A 665 -22.96 1.57 25.70
C LEU A 665 -24.42 2.01 25.52
N SER A 666 -24.73 3.25 25.89
CA SER A 666 -26.07 3.83 25.71
C SER A 666 -26.44 4.02 24.23
N ASP A 667 -27.72 3.87 23.88
CA ASP A 667 -28.23 4.12 22.51
C ASP A 667 -28.09 5.59 22.08
N ALA A 668 -27.93 6.50 23.04
CA ALA A 668 -27.62 7.90 22.76
C ALA A 668 -26.32 8.07 21.94
N VAL A 669 -25.36 7.14 22.06
CA VAL A 669 -24.08 7.21 21.32
C VAL A 669 -24.06 6.47 20.00
N CYS A 670 -25.19 5.92 19.55
CA CYS A 670 -25.27 5.22 18.27
C CYS A 670 -24.75 6.03 17.06
N PRO A 671 -25.06 7.33 16.91
CA PRO A 671 -24.51 8.13 15.80
C PRO A 671 -22.99 8.15 15.82
N ALA A 672 -22.40 8.35 17.00
CA ALA A 672 -20.95 8.39 17.14
C ALA A 672 -20.29 7.02 16.93
N PHE A 673 -20.93 5.98 17.45
CA PHE A 673 -20.46 4.60 17.33
C PHE A 673 -20.46 4.14 15.88
N MET A 674 -21.55 4.37 15.14
CA MET A 674 -21.65 3.99 13.73
C MET A 674 -20.61 4.71 12.87
N GLU A 675 -20.36 6.00 13.10
CA GLU A 675 -19.32 6.74 12.38
C GLU A 675 -17.91 6.16 12.64
N LYS A 676 -17.63 5.73 13.89
CA LYS A 676 -16.37 5.05 14.21
C LYS A 676 -16.29 3.67 13.57
N MET A 677 -17.38 2.92 13.55
CA MET A 677 -17.41 1.59 12.94
C MET A 677 -17.24 1.66 11.43
N LYS A 678 -17.75 2.70 10.75
CA LYS A 678 -17.51 2.92 9.31
C LYS A 678 -16.02 2.99 8.94
N GLN A 679 -15.19 3.47 9.86
CA GLN A 679 -13.74 3.68 9.67
C GLN A 679 -12.87 2.57 10.28
N VAL A 680 -13.49 1.51 10.81
CA VAL A 680 -12.79 0.55 11.67
C VAL A 680 -11.87 -0.39 10.90
N ASN A 681 -10.68 -0.65 11.45
CA ASN A 681 -9.83 -1.73 10.96
C ASN A 681 -9.67 -2.80 12.05
N LEU A 682 -10.34 -3.94 11.86
CA LEU A 682 -10.33 -5.04 12.82
C LEU A 682 -9.04 -5.87 12.81
N SER A 683 -8.07 -5.59 11.93
CA SER A 683 -6.83 -6.39 11.77
C SER A 683 -5.94 -6.46 13.01
N SER A 684 -6.18 -5.62 14.02
CA SER A 684 -5.50 -5.70 15.32
C SER A 684 -6.17 -6.64 16.33
N LEU A 685 -7.41 -7.07 16.06
CA LEU A 685 -8.12 -8.10 16.84
C LEU A 685 -7.93 -9.48 16.19
N PRO A 686 -7.81 -10.56 16.97
CA PRO A 686 -7.80 -11.90 16.41
C PRO A 686 -9.14 -12.20 15.72
N ASN A 687 -9.07 -13.03 14.69
CA ASN A 687 -10.18 -13.45 13.85
C ASN A 687 -11.31 -14.10 14.67
N SER A 688 -10.97 -14.83 15.73
CA SER A 688 -11.93 -15.43 16.66
C SER A 688 -12.21 -14.58 17.92
N SER A 689 -11.87 -13.28 17.91
CA SER A 689 -12.10 -12.42 19.09
C SER A 689 -13.59 -12.25 19.41
N PRO A 690 -14.01 -12.43 20.68
CA PRO A 690 -15.36 -12.07 21.12
C PRO A 690 -15.70 -10.59 20.92
N ALA A 691 -14.69 -9.70 20.91
CA ALA A 691 -14.88 -8.27 20.67
C ALA A 691 -15.45 -7.99 19.28
N ARG A 692 -15.05 -8.74 18.24
CA ARG A 692 -15.61 -8.60 16.89
C ARG A 692 -17.12 -8.80 16.88
N TYR A 693 -17.58 -9.89 17.50
CA TYR A 693 -19.01 -10.17 17.63
C TYR A 693 -19.74 -9.10 18.45
N ALA A 694 -19.16 -8.64 19.56
CA ALA A 694 -19.76 -7.60 20.40
C ALA A 694 -19.92 -6.27 19.65
N LEU A 695 -18.91 -5.85 18.88
CA LEU A 695 -18.96 -4.65 18.05
C LEU A 695 -20.03 -4.76 16.96
N THR A 696 -20.07 -5.89 16.24
CA THR A 696 -21.08 -6.15 15.21
C THR A 696 -22.49 -6.15 15.78
N LYS A 697 -22.70 -6.83 16.91
CA LYS A 697 -24.01 -6.87 17.58
C LYS A 697 -24.44 -5.48 18.05
N ARG A 698 -23.52 -4.68 18.60
CA ARG A 698 -23.80 -3.30 19.01
C ARG A 698 -24.15 -2.43 17.81
N ALA A 699 -23.43 -2.56 16.70
CA ALA A 699 -23.68 -1.80 15.48
C ALA A 699 -25.05 -2.14 14.86
N ILE A 700 -25.41 -3.43 14.80
CA ILE A 700 -26.74 -3.86 14.38
C ILE A 700 -27.81 -3.26 15.29
N GLY A 701 -27.61 -3.24 16.61
CA GLY A 701 -28.53 -2.62 17.56
C GLY A 701 -28.72 -1.12 17.38
N CYS A 702 -27.79 -0.43 16.69
CA CYS A 702 -27.91 0.98 16.35
C CYS A 702 -28.68 1.24 15.05
N LEU A 703 -28.95 0.21 14.25
CA LEU A 703 -29.84 0.31 13.09
C LEU A 703 -31.29 0.35 13.58
N LYS A 704 -32.08 1.30 13.08
CA LYS A 704 -33.49 1.47 13.49
C LYS A 704 -34.41 0.63 12.59
N GLY A 705 -35.44 0.03 13.17
CA GLY A 705 -36.47 -0.72 12.43
C GLY A 705 -36.25 -2.23 12.41
N ASN A 706 -37.16 -2.96 11.77
CA ASN A 706 -37.01 -4.41 11.58
C ASN A 706 -35.99 -4.69 10.47
N VAL A 707 -35.29 -5.82 10.55
CA VAL A 707 -34.25 -6.20 9.59
C VAL A 707 -34.77 -6.27 8.15
N SER A 708 -36.02 -6.68 7.95
CA SER A 708 -36.68 -6.72 6.64
C SER A 708 -36.86 -5.35 6.00
N ASP A 709 -36.94 -4.29 6.81
CA ASP A 709 -37.32 -2.94 6.37
C ASP A 709 -36.08 -2.06 6.11
N LEU A 710 -34.89 -2.55 6.44
CA LEU A 710 -33.62 -1.83 6.27
C LEU A 710 -33.29 -1.63 4.80
N SER A 711 -32.99 -0.39 4.41
CA SER A 711 -32.48 -0.07 3.08
C SER A 711 -31.03 -0.56 2.91
N ALA A 712 -30.61 -0.75 1.65
CA ALA A 712 -29.22 -1.07 1.33
C ALA A 712 -28.24 -0.04 1.92
N ALA A 713 -28.58 1.26 1.85
CA ALA A 713 -27.73 2.32 2.38
C ALA A 713 -27.54 2.21 3.89
N GLU A 714 -28.60 1.87 4.64
CA GLU A 714 -28.54 1.69 6.09
C GLU A 714 -27.64 0.51 6.49
N VAL A 715 -27.76 -0.64 5.82
CA VAL A 715 -26.89 -1.80 6.10
C VAL A 715 -25.43 -1.48 5.79
N LEU A 716 -25.16 -0.77 4.69
CA LEU A 716 -23.80 -0.40 4.30
C LEU A 716 -23.15 0.63 5.26
N THR A 717 -23.92 1.29 6.14
CA THR A 717 -23.33 2.12 7.21
C THR A 717 -22.53 1.31 8.24
N LEU A 718 -22.74 -0.01 8.32
CA LEU A 718 -21.92 -0.92 9.13
C LEU A 718 -20.45 -0.95 8.68
N GLY A 719 -20.17 -0.55 7.42
CA GLY A 719 -18.83 -0.48 6.87
C GLY A 719 -18.09 -1.82 6.98
N PRO A 720 -16.86 -1.86 7.50
CA PRO A 720 -16.07 -3.09 7.64
C PRO A 720 -16.73 -4.19 8.49
N LEU A 721 -17.71 -3.87 9.35
CA LEU A 721 -18.45 -4.87 10.12
C LEU A 721 -19.36 -5.75 9.26
N VAL A 722 -19.64 -5.36 8.00
CA VAL A 722 -20.35 -6.21 7.04
C VAL A 722 -19.66 -7.58 6.90
N CYS A 723 -18.32 -7.63 6.99
CA CYS A 723 -17.53 -8.85 6.92
C CYS A 723 -17.73 -9.81 8.11
N GLU A 724 -18.32 -9.34 9.19
CA GLU A 724 -18.56 -10.11 10.43
C GLU A 724 -20.02 -10.54 10.59
N LEU A 725 -20.88 -10.21 9.63
CA LEU A 725 -22.31 -10.52 9.69
C LEU A 725 -22.56 -12.03 9.61
N ASP A 726 -23.56 -12.47 10.38
CA ASP A 726 -24.05 -13.84 10.34
C ASP A 726 -24.86 -14.06 9.04
N PRO A 727 -24.59 -15.12 8.25
CA PRO A 727 -25.35 -15.45 7.05
C PRO A 727 -26.87 -15.56 7.28
N ALA A 728 -27.31 -16.01 8.45
CA ALA A 728 -28.73 -16.09 8.80
C ALA A 728 -29.34 -14.68 8.93
N TRP A 729 -28.60 -13.73 9.53
CA TRP A 729 -29.05 -12.34 9.61
C TRP A 729 -29.13 -11.71 8.20
N ILE A 730 -28.10 -11.91 7.37
CA ILE A 730 -28.07 -11.42 5.98
C ILE A 730 -29.28 -11.96 5.19
N SER A 731 -29.63 -13.23 5.37
CA SER A 731 -30.77 -13.85 4.67
C SER A 731 -32.14 -13.26 5.01
N SER A 732 -32.25 -12.51 6.12
CA SER A 732 -33.49 -11.85 6.55
C SER A 732 -33.69 -10.44 5.99
N LEU A 733 -32.71 -9.91 5.24
CA LEU A 733 -32.79 -8.62 4.55
C LEU A 733 -33.74 -8.69 3.34
N ASN A 734 -34.33 -7.55 2.98
CA ASN A 734 -35.00 -7.44 1.68
C ASN A 734 -34.00 -7.60 0.51
N SER A 735 -34.53 -7.87 -0.69
CA SER A 735 -33.72 -8.20 -1.87
C SER A 735 -32.68 -7.14 -2.24
N ALA A 736 -33.02 -5.84 -2.14
CA ALA A 736 -32.11 -4.75 -2.48
C ALA A 736 -30.94 -4.66 -1.48
N ALA A 737 -31.24 -4.76 -0.18
CA ALA A 737 -30.23 -4.76 0.87
C ALA A 737 -29.38 -6.03 0.85
N LEU A 738 -29.97 -7.20 0.62
CA LEU A 738 -29.27 -8.48 0.48
C LEU A 738 -28.23 -8.43 -0.65
N ASN A 739 -28.63 -8.02 -1.86
CA ASN A 739 -27.74 -7.94 -3.01
C ASN A 739 -26.57 -6.97 -2.76
N SER A 740 -26.86 -5.80 -2.20
CA SER A 740 -25.85 -4.81 -1.88
C SER A 740 -24.88 -5.30 -0.79
N THR A 741 -25.37 -6.06 0.19
CA THR A 741 -24.56 -6.67 1.24
C THR A 741 -23.63 -7.75 0.68
N LEU A 742 -24.13 -8.61 -0.21
CA LEU A 742 -23.31 -9.62 -0.90
C LEU A 742 -22.21 -8.97 -1.75
N GLN A 743 -22.50 -7.88 -2.44
CA GLN A 743 -21.48 -7.12 -3.18
C GLN A 743 -20.45 -6.48 -2.25
N ALA A 744 -20.87 -5.91 -1.12
CA ALA A 744 -19.95 -5.35 -0.13
C ALA A 744 -19.02 -6.43 0.47
N LEU A 745 -19.52 -7.65 0.68
CA LEU A 745 -18.73 -8.77 1.17
C LEU A 745 -17.57 -9.16 0.24
N ALA A 746 -17.65 -8.86 -1.06
CA ALA A 746 -16.55 -9.12 -1.99
C ALA A 746 -15.28 -8.30 -1.68
N SER A 747 -15.40 -7.22 -0.91
CA SER A 747 -14.26 -6.41 -0.45
C SER A 747 -13.63 -6.91 0.86
N CYS A 748 -14.17 -7.98 1.46
CA CYS A 748 -13.74 -8.47 2.76
C CYS A 748 -12.40 -9.22 2.69
N GLN A 749 -11.42 -8.73 3.45
CA GLN A 749 -10.12 -9.38 3.61
C GLN A 749 -10.16 -10.61 4.55
N PHE A 750 -11.24 -10.75 5.32
CA PHE A 750 -11.50 -11.83 6.26
C PHE A 750 -13.00 -12.17 6.29
N ILE A 751 -13.32 -13.47 6.26
CA ILE A 751 -14.65 -14.03 6.54
C ILE A 751 -14.45 -15.22 7.49
N GLN A 752 -15.21 -15.24 8.58
CA GLN A 752 -15.13 -16.29 9.60
C GLN A 752 -15.35 -17.67 8.97
N GLN A 753 -14.50 -18.64 9.34
CA GLN A 753 -14.50 -19.97 8.73
C GLN A 753 -15.88 -20.66 8.83
N GLN A 754 -16.56 -20.51 9.97
CA GLN A 754 -17.90 -21.05 10.21
C GLN A 754 -19.00 -20.44 9.32
N HIS A 755 -18.80 -19.23 8.79
CA HIS A 755 -19.78 -18.56 7.93
C HIS A 755 -19.61 -18.90 6.44
N ARG A 756 -18.43 -19.39 6.02
CA ARG A 756 -18.07 -19.49 4.59
C ARG A 756 -19.03 -20.37 3.79
N GLU A 757 -19.36 -21.55 4.30
CA GLU A 757 -20.26 -22.49 3.61
C GLU A 757 -21.68 -21.92 3.49
N ASN A 758 -22.23 -21.41 4.60
CA ASN A 758 -23.56 -20.82 4.62
C ASN A 758 -23.65 -19.57 3.75
N LEU A 759 -22.61 -18.73 3.75
CA LEU A 759 -22.54 -17.55 2.90
C LEU A 759 -22.43 -17.93 1.43
N PHE A 760 -21.62 -18.93 1.09
CA PHE A 760 -21.51 -19.42 -0.28
C PHE A 760 -22.85 -20.00 -0.77
N ARG A 761 -23.57 -20.74 0.08
CA ARG A 761 -24.91 -21.22 -0.21
C ARG A 761 -25.88 -20.06 -0.47
N LEU A 762 -25.88 -19.03 0.39
CA LEU A 762 -26.69 -17.82 0.21
C LEU A 762 -26.38 -17.13 -1.13
N LEU A 763 -25.09 -16.93 -1.43
CA LEU A 763 -24.59 -16.34 -2.67
C LEU A 763 -25.14 -17.08 -3.90
N THR A 764 -25.01 -18.41 -3.94
CA THR A 764 -25.52 -19.23 -5.05
C THR A 764 -27.04 -19.32 -5.09
N GLY A 765 -27.73 -19.19 -3.96
CA GLY A 765 -29.19 -19.11 -3.92
C GLY A 765 -29.73 -17.80 -4.51
N THR A 766 -28.98 -16.71 -4.37
CA THR A 766 -29.35 -15.38 -4.88
C THR A 766 -28.94 -15.16 -6.34
N TYR A 767 -27.72 -15.56 -6.72
CA TYR A 767 -27.14 -15.30 -8.06
C TYR A 767 -27.07 -16.53 -8.97
N GLY A 768 -27.50 -17.70 -8.49
CA GLY A 768 -27.37 -18.96 -9.21
C GLY A 768 -25.95 -19.52 -9.21
N ASP A 769 -25.73 -20.58 -9.98
CA ASP A 769 -24.42 -21.26 -10.07
C ASP A 769 -23.36 -20.36 -10.75
N PRO A 770 -22.18 -20.17 -10.11
CA PRO A 770 -21.05 -19.40 -10.64
C PRO A 770 -20.62 -19.73 -12.07
N ALA A 771 -20.85 -20.96 -12.53
CA ALA A 771 -20.53 -21.34 -13.91
C ALA A 771 -21.31 -20.49 -14.94
N TYR A 772 -22.51 -20.05 -14.59
CA TYR A 772 -23.41 -19.30 -15.47
C TYR A 772 -23.39 -17.79 -15.25
N TRP A 773 -22.66 -17.29 -14.25
CA TRP A 773 -22.55 -15.86 -13.98
C TRP A 773 -22.11 -15.05 -15.21
N SER A 774 -22.70 -13.85 -15.34
CA SER A 774 -22.28 -12.86 -16.32
C SER A 774 -20.88 -12.30 -15.98
N GLU A 775 -20.28 -11.56 -16.90
CA GLU A 775 -19.02 -10.87 -16.61
C GLU A 775 -19.22 -9.81 -15.51
N GLU A 776 -20.38 -9.15 -15.50
CA GLU A 776 -20.79 -8.18 -14.50
C GLU A 776 -20.91 -8.79 -13.10
N ASP A 777 -21.63 -9.91 -12.97
CA ASP A 777 -21.79 -10.63 -11.69
C ASP A 777 -20.44 -11.10 -11.15
N MET A 778 -19.60 -11.66 -12.03
CA MET A 778 -18.25 -12.09 -11.67
C MET A 778 -17.39 -10.93 -11.18
N ARG A 779 -17.51 -9.75 -11.75
CA ARG A 779 -16.75 -8.58 -11.29
C ARG A 779 -17.24 -8.06 -9.93
N ALA A 780 -18.54 -8.12 -9.70
CA ALA A 780 -19.13 -7.68 -8.44
C ALA A 780 -18.87 -8.68 -7.28
N LEU A 781 -18.83 -9.98 -7.57
CA LEU A 781 -18.85 -11.05 -6.55
C LEU A 781 -17.65 -11.99 -6.60
N GLY A 782 -16.79 -11.91 -7.62
CA GLY A 782 -15.76 -12.91 -7.91
C GLY A 782 -14.77 -13.22 -6.77
N PRO A 783 -14.36 -12.27 -5.91
CA PRO A 783 -13.58 -12.61 -4.71
C PRO A 783 -14.28 -13.64 -3.80
N LEU A 784 -15.62 -13.63 -3.74
CA LEU A 784 -16.40 -14.58 -2.93
C LEU A 784 -16.40 -16.00 -3.50
N LEU A 785 -15.98 -16.21 -4.75
CA LEU A 785 -15.79 -17.57 -5.28
C LEU A 785 -14.72 -18.35 -4.53
N LEU A 786 -13.75 -17.64 -3.96
CA LEU A 786 -12.69 -18.26 -3.18
C LEU A 786 -13.21 -18.91 -1.89
N LEU A 787 -14.50 -18.70 -1.53
CA LEU A 787 -15.14 -19.38 -0.41
C LEU A 787 -15.32 -20.87 -0.68
N ASN A 788 -15.27 -21.28 -1.95
CA ASN A 788 -15.44 -22.65 -2.37
C ASN A 788 -14.50 -22.99 -3.54
N ASP A 789 -13.40 -23.67 -3.22
CA ASP A 789 -12.39 -24.10 -4.21
C ASP A 789 -12.98 -24.95 -5.34
N THR A 790 -13.97 -25.79 -5.03
CA THR A 790 -14.63 -26.65 -6.03
C THR A 790 -15.40 -25.81 -7.07
N ALA A 791 -16.00 -24.69 -6.66
CA ALA A 791 -16.69 -23.79 -7.58
C ALA A 791 -15.71 -23.11 -8.54
N VAL A 792 -14.56 -22.65 -8.04
CA VAL A 792 -13.50 -22.02 -8.84
C VAL A 792 -12.98 -22.99 -9.91
N GLU A 793 -12.75 -24.25 -9.54
CA GLU A 793 -12.24 -25.27 -10.46
C GLU A 793 -13.23 -25.64 -11.56
N LYS A 794 -14.52 -25.68 -11.23
CA LYS A 794 -15.60 -26.01 -12.16
C LYS A 794 -15.96 -24.88 -13.14
N LEU A 795 -15.40 -23.68 -12.98
CA LEU A 795 -15.71 -22.56 -13.88
C LEU A 795 -15.45 -22.93 -15.37
N PRO A 796 -16.37 -22.60 -16.29
CA PRO A 796 -16.20 -22.90 -17.70
C PRO A 796 -15.18 -21.96 -18.35
N SER A 797 -14.54 -22.42 -19.42
CA SER A 797 -13.63 -21.58 -20.21
C SER A 797 -14.42 -20.54 -21.02
N LYS A 798 -14.56 -19.32 -20.47
CA LYS A 798 -15.11 -18.13 -21.16
C LYS A 798 -13.96 -17.23 -21.64
N SER A 799 -14.14 -16.50 -22.74
CA SER A 799 -13.10 -15.64 -23.34
C SER A 799 -12.57 -14.56 -22.39
N TRP A 800 -13.45 -13.94 -21.61
CA TRP A 800 -13.11 -12.90 -20.63
C TRP A 800 -12.60 -13.44 -19.29
N LEU A 801 -12.83 -14.73 -18.97
CA LEU A 801 -12.58 -15.27 -17.63
C LEU A 801 -11.09 -15.35 -17.29
N LYS A 802 -10.26 -15.78 -18.27
CA LYS A 802 -8.80 -15.84 -18.10
C LYS A 802 -8.24 -14.50 -17.63
N SER A 803 -8.69 -13.45 -18.31
CA SER A 803 -8.32 -12.07 -18.06
C SER A 803 -8.71 -11.64 -16.65
N TYR A 804 -10.00 -11.80 -16.32
CA TYR A 804 -10.54 -11.43 -15.01
C TYR A 804 -9.82 -12.13 -13.85
N LEU A 805 -9.60 -13.45 -13.95
CA LEU A 805 -8.94 -14.19 -12.87
C LEU A 805 -7.47 -13.79 -12.71
N SER A 806 -6.82 -13.35 -13.79
CA SER A 806 -5.45 -12.82 -13.73
C SER A 806 -5.42 -11.47 -13.04
N ASP A 807 -6.35 -10.57 -13.39
CA ASP A 807 -6.53 -9.27 -12.73
C ASP A 807 -6.87 -9.46 -11.24
N LEU A 808 -7.73 -10.43 -10.91
CA LEU A 808 -8.06 -10.78 -9.53
C LEU A 808 -6.80 -11.24 -8.78
N MET A 809 -6.00 -12.15 -9.36
CA MET A 809 -4.73 -12.59 -8.75
C MET A 809 -3.78 -11.43 -8.46
N ASP A 810 -3.65 -10.50 -9.42
CA ASP A 810 -2.76 -9.33 -9.31
C ASP A 810 -3.29 -8.28 -8.30
N SER A 811 -4.61 -8.21 -8.10
CA SER A 811 -5.26 -7.30 -7.14
C SER A 811 -5.15 -7.77 -5.68
N LEU A 812 -4.92 -9.06 -5.45
CA LEU A 812 -4.86 -9.62 -4.11
C LEU A 812 -3.52 -9.31 -3.44
N PRO A 813 -3.49 -9.05 -2.12
CA PRO A 813 -2.24 -8.78 -1.39
C PRO A 813 -1.24 -9.92 -1.58
N SER A 814 0.02 -9.58 -1.86
CA SER A 814 1.09 -10.58 -1.89
C SER A 814 1.19 -11.29 -0.55
N GLN A 815 1.23 -12.64 -0.57
CA GLN A 815 1.39 -13.41 0.65
C GLN A 815 2.79 -13.16 1.24
N PRO A 816 2.90 -12.86 2.55
CA PRO A 816 4.20 -12.71 3.20
C PRO A 816 4.96 -14.04 3.19
N VAL A 817 6.30 -13.97 3.16
CA VAL A 817 7.20 -15.14 3.13
C VAL A 817 6.96 -16.06 4.33
N VAL A 818 6.70 -15.47 5.50
CA VAL A 818 6.20 -16.19 6.68
C VAL A 818 4.69 -15.91 6.76
N PRO A 819 3.84 -16.94 6.61
CA PRO A 819 2.40 -16.74 6.68
C PRO A 819 2.03 -16.28 8.10
N PRO A 820 1.12 -15.30 8.24
CA PRO A 820 0.71 -14.84 9.57
C PRO A 820 0.02 -15.97 10.35
N PRO A 821 -0.03 -15.85 11.69
CA PRO A 821 -0.73 -16.80 12.55
C PRO A 821 -2.18 -16.99 12.10
N LYS A 822 -2.77 -18.16 12.37
CA LYS A 822 -4.15 -18.50 11.96
C LYS A 822 -5.16 -17.43 12.39
N GLU A 823 -5.01 -16.93 13.62
CA GLU A 823 -5.86 -15.88 14.20
C GLU A 823 -5.77 -14.52 13.49
N PHE A 824 -4.82 -14.32 12.59
CA PHE A 824 -4.61 -13.05 11.91
C PHE A 824 -4.42 -13.21 10.40
N ARG A 825 -4.65 -14.42 9.89
CA ARG A 825 -4.51 -14.73 8.48
C ARG A 825 -5.74 -14.30 7.71
N SER A 826 -5.52 -13.81 6.49
CA SER A 826 -6.59 -13.68 5.50
C SER A 826 -7.18 -15.06 5.18
N TRP A 827 -8.44 -15.06 4.76
CA TRP A 827 -9.17 -16.29 4.46
C TRP A 827 -8.83 -16.91 3.09
N LEU A 828 -8.11 -16.16 2.25
CA LEU A 828 -7.85 -16.45 0.84
C LEU A 828 -6.78 -17.54 0.65
N ASP A 829 -7.20 -18.73 0.22
CA ASP A 829 -6.32 -19.70 -0.44
C ASP A 829 -6.37 -19.47 -1.95
N LEU A 830 -5.21 -19.26 -2.57
CA LEU A 830 -5.11 -18.96 -4.00
C LEU A 830 -4.84 -20.20 -4.84
N SER A 831 -4.75 -21.39 -4.22
CA SER A 831 -4.35 -22.63 -4.90
C SER A 831 -5.36 -23.04 -5.98
N ALA A 832 -6.66 -23.02 -5.69
CA ALA A 832 -7.71 -23.33 -6.67
C ALA A 832 -7.74 -22.31 -7.82
N LEU A 833 -7.59 -21.02 -7.49
CA LEU A 833 -7.53 -19.93 -8.48
C LEU A 833 -6.31 -20.06 -9.40
N ARG A 834 -5.12 -20.31 -8.83
CA ARG A 834 -3.88 -20.52 -9.59
C ARG A 834 -3.98 -21.76 -10.48
N ARG A 835 -4.55 -22.85 -9.97
CA ARG A 835 -4.82 -24.06 -10.77
C ARG A 835 -5.77 -23.77 -11.92
N LYS A 836 -6.85 -23.02 -11.67
CA LYS A 836 -7.79 -22.65 -12.73
C LYS A 836 -7.16 -21.76 -13.80
N LEU A 837 -6.34 -20.79 -13.39
CA LEU A 837 -5.57 -19.96 -14.30
C LEU A 837 -4.59 -20.77 -15.13
N PHE A 838 -3.92 -21.76 -14.53
CA PHE A 838 -3.06 -22.68 -15.25
C PHE A 838 -3.87 -23.41 -16.34
N GLU A 839 -5.02 -24.00 -16.02
CA GLU A 839 -5.90 -24.65 -17.01
C GLU A 839 -6.31 -23.69 -18.13
N LEU A 840 -6.75 -22.47 -17.81
CA LEU A 840 -7.20 -21.49 -18.80
C LEU A 840 -6.05 -20.98 -19.69
N LYS A 841 -4.83 -20.92 -19.17
CA LYS A 841 -3.63 -20.52 -19.92
C LYS A 841 -3.13 -21.63 -20.84
N THR A 842 -3.28 -22.88 -20.43
CA THR A 842 -2.75 -24.06 -21.14
C THR A 842 -3.77 -24.74 -22.05
N SER A 843 -5.07 -24.46 -21.88
CA SER A 843 -6.13 -24.95 -22.77
C SER A 843 -6.04 -24.27 -24.15
N SER A 844 -5.81 -25.05 -25.21
CA SER A 844 -6.02 -24.56 -26.57
C SER A 844 -7.53 -24.35 -26.81
N THR A 845 -7.92 -23.25 -27.45
CA THR A 845 -9.31 -22.96 -27.85
C THR A 845 -9.85 -23.92 -28.92
N LEU A 846 -9.09 -24.95 -29.28
CA LEU A 846 -9.45 -25.97 -30.25
C LEU A 846 -9.72 -27.30 -29.53
N GLN A 847 -10.99 -27.72 -29.60
CA GLN A 847 -11.53 -29.07 -29.39
C GLN A 847 -12.11 -29.43 -28.01
N SER A 848 -13.36 -29.00 -27.83
CA SER A 848 -14.34 -29.58 -26.89
C SER A 848 -14.74 -31.06 -27.19
N ARG A 849 -14.13 -31.74 -28.19
CA ARG A 849 -14.61 -33.07 -28.63
C ARG A 849 -13.73 -34.29 -28.30
N ARG A 850 -12.54 -34.15 -27.70
CA ARG A 850 -11.74 -35.34 -27.26
C ARG A 850 -11.05 -35.12 -25.91
N LYS A 851 -11.83 -35.06 -24.84
CA LYS A 851 -11.34 -34.77 -23.48
C LYS A 851 -10.71 -35.96 -22.73
N ARG A 852 -10.52 -37.15 -23.34
CA ARG A 852 -9.95 -38.33 -22.65
C ARG A 852 -8.56 -38.79 -23.11
N GLU A 853 -7.98 -38.25 -24.19
CA GLU A 853 -6.61 -38.60 -24.63
C GLU A 853 -5.61 -37.41 -24.70
N VAL A 854 -6.11 -36.17 -24.74
CA VAL A 854 -5.31 -34.96 -25.07
C VAL A 854 -4.56 -34.35 -23.87
N GLY A 855 -4.87 -34.76 -22.63
CA GLY A 855 -4.13 -34.29 -21.44
C GLY A 855 -2.63 -34.66 -21.45
N SER A 856 -2.24 -35.65 -22.27
CA SER A 856 -0.87 -36.15 -22.36
C SER A 856 -0.01 -35.45 -23.43
N THR A 857 -0.56 -34.64 -24.35
CA THR A 857 0.19 -34.09 -25.51
C THR A 857 0.65 -32.64 -25.37
N LEU A 858 0.23 -31.90 -24.35
CA LEU A 858 0.65 -30.51 -24.18
C LEU A 858 2.07 -30.40 -23.61
N GLU A 859 2.98 -29.79 -24.37
CA GLU A 859 4.37 -29.54 -24.00
C GLU A 859 4.57 -28.12 -23.42
N PRO A 860 5.38 -27.95 -22.35
CA PRO A 860 5.80 -26.62 -21.90
C PRO A 860 6.62 -25.90 -22.98
N THR A 861 6.19 -24.72 -23.38
CA THR A 861 6.94 -23.80 -24.26
C THR A 861 7.45 -22.61 -23.46
N LEU A 862 8.45 -21.90 -23.97
CA LEU A 862 8.98 -20.70 -23.30
C LEU A 862 7.88 -19.68 -22.99
N ILE A 863 6.97 -19.45 -23.94
CA ILE A 863 5.83 -18.52 -23.79
C ILE A 863 4.93 -18.94 -22.62
N TYR A 864 4.60 -20.24 -22.52
CA TYR A 864 3.78 -20.72 -21.40
C TYR A 864 4.51 -20.57 -20.07
N ILE A 865 5.80 -20.91 -20.02
CA ILE A 865 6.58 -20.87 -18.78
C ILE A 865 6.67 -19.43 -18.26
N GLU A 866 6.98 -18.47 -19.12
CA GLU A 866 7.05 -17.06 -18.74
C GLU A 866 5.67 -16.47 -18.35
N ASP A 867 4.59 -16.85 -19.05
CA ASP A 867 3.22 -16.39 -18.72
C ASP A 867 2.73 -16.98 -17.38
N LEU A 868 3.11 -18.22 -17.07
CA LEU A 868 2.69 -18.90 -15.85
C LEU A 868 3.42 -18.41 -14.60
N LYS A 869 4.69 -17.98 -14.70
CA LYS A 869 5.53 -17.60 -13.54
C LYS A 869 5.48 -18.68 -12.44
N GLN A 870 5.06 -18.36 -11.22
CA GLN A 870 4.88 -19.32 -10.12
C GLN A 870 3.84 -20.42 -10.43
N GLY A 871 2.98 -20.26 -11.43
CA GLY A 871 2.03 -21.27 -11.90
C GLY A 871 2.68 -22.48 -12.61
N ASN A 872 3.99 -22.47 -12.88
CA ASN A 872 4.67 -23.64 -13.45
C ASN A 872 4.70 -24.85 -12.50
N VAL A 873 4.35 -24.67 -11.22
CA VAL A 873 4.17 -25.78 -10.27
C VAL A 873 3.01 -26.73 -10.61
N TYR A 874 2.14 -26.37 -11.55
CA TYR A 874 1.04 -27.24 -11.97
C TYR A 874 1.36 -28.12 -13.18
N TRP A 875 2.53 -27.97 -13.78
CA TRP A 875 3.01 -28.91 -14.80
C TRP A 875 3.28 -30.28 -14.19
N THR A 876 2.85 -31.34 -14.85
CA THR A 876 3.19 -32.69 -14.41
C THR A 876 4.66 -33.03 -14.71
N PRO A 877 5.28 -33.95 -13.96
CA PRO A 877 6.63 -34.44 -14.25
C PRO A 877 6.78 -34.95 -15.70
N LEU A 878 5.75 -35.64 -16.22
CA LEU A 878 5.73 -36.12 -17.60
C LEU A 878 5.74 -34.97 -18.61
N GLN A 879 5.01 -33.88 -18.37
CA GLN A 879 5.03 -32.72 -19.26
C GLN A 879 6.39 -32.03 -19.25
N PHE A 880 7.04 -31.87 -18.09
CA PHE A 880 8.41 -31.37 -18.04
C PHE A 880 9.39 -32.26 -18.81
N SER A 881 9.22 -33.59 -18.76
CA SER A 881 10.08 -34.52 -19.51
C SER A 881 9.97 -34.39 -21.04
N LYS A 882 8.86 -33.85 -21.55
CA LYS A 882 8.65 -33.65 -22.99
C LYS A 882 9.29 -32.37 -23.54
N MET A 883 9.60 -31.42 -22.66
CA MET A 883 10.22 -30.15 -23.05
C MET A 883 11.58 -30.38 -23.73
N THR A 884 11.81 -29.69 -24.85
CA THR A 884 13.13 -29.74 -25.52
C THR A 884 14.25 -29.14 -24.65
N THR A 885 15.50 -29.56 -24.89
CA THR A 885 16.67 -29.03 -24.18
C THR A 885 16.91 -27.54 -24.47
N LEU A 886 16.57 -27.06 -25.67
CA LEU A 886 16.66 -25.64 -26.02
C LEU A 886 15.63 -24.81 -25.24
N THR A 887 14.37 -25.23 -25.25
CA THR A 887 13.30 -24.58 -24.47
C THR A 887 13.67 -24.54 -22.99
N PHE A 888 14.20 -25.64 -22.46
CA PHE A 888 14.64 -25.70 -21.07
C PHE A 888 15.75 -24.69 -20.79
N LYS A 889 16.82 -24.65 -21.60
CA LYS A 889 17.93 -23.70 -21.42
C LYS A 889 17.45 -22.25 -21.37
N ASP A 890 16.52 -21.88 -22.24
CA ASP A 890 15.96 -20.53 -22.27
C ASP A 890 15.01 -20.25 -21.08
N ALA A 891 14.30 -21.28 -20.61
CA ALA A 891 13.30 -21.17 -19.55
C ALA A 891 13.84 -21.35 -18.12
N VAL A 892 15.04 -21.91 -17.95
CA VAL A 892 15.66 -22.20 -16.64
C VAL A 892 15.69 -20.98 -15.71
N PRO A 893 16.01 -19.75 -16.15
CA PRO A 893 15.95 -18.58 -15.28
C PRO A 893 14.59 -18.34 -14.63
N THR A 894 13.49 -18.69 -15.31
CA THR A 894 12.12 -18.57 -14.77
C THR A 894 11.77 -19.77 -13.89
N LEU A 895 12.14 -20.98 -14.31
CA LEU A 895 11.87 -22.21 -13.56
C LEU A 895 12.68 -22.26 -12.26
N GLY A 896 13.92 -21.77 -12.26
CA GLY A 896 14.82 -21.77 -11.11
C GLY A 896 14.38 -20.85 -9.96
N GLU A 897 13.53 -19.85 -10.21
CA GLU A 897 12.98 -18.95 -9.18
C GLU A 897 11.85 -19.59 -8.35
N ILE A 898 11.37 -20.78 -8.73
CA ILE A 898 10.22 -21.44 -8.11
C ILE A 898 10.67 -22.37 -7.00
N ASN A 899 10.21 -22.11 -5.76
CA ASN A 899 10.73 -22.77 -4.56
C ASN A 899 9.83 -23.88 -3.99
N ASN A 900 8.74 -24.21 -4.67
CA ASN A 900 7.68 -25.10 -4.18
C ASN A 900 7.32 -26.23 -5.16
N TYR A 901 8.28 -26.67 -5.98
CA TYR A 901 8.15 -27.91 -6.76
C TYR A 901 8.00 -29.14 -5.86
N SER A 902 7.27 -30.14 -6.35
CA SER A 902 7.25 -31.48 -5.75
C SER A 902 8.56 -32.23 -6.02
N THR A 903 8.81 -33.29 -5.25
CA THR A 903 9.98 -34.16 -5.43
C THR A 903 10.02 -34.77 -6.84
N GLU A 904 8.88 -35.16 -7.39
CA GLU A 904 8.76 -35.75 -8.72
C GLU A 904 9.02 -34.72 -9.82
N GLN A 905 8.57 -33.47 -9.64
CA GLN A 905 8.87 -32.38 -10.56
C GLN A 905 10.35 -32.04 -10.56
N LEU A 906 10.97 -31.96 -9.38
CA LEU A 906 12.41 -31.75 -9.24
C LEU A 906 13.21 -32.88 -9.92
N ALA A 907 12.74 -34.14 -9.83
CA ALA A 907 13.37 -35.25 -10.54
C ALA A 907 13.28 -35.10 -12.07
N ALA A 908 12.13 -34.68 -12.61
CA ALA A 908 11.99 -34.45 -14.05
C ALA A 908 12.87 -33.29 -14.54
N LEU A 909 12.93 -32.18 -13.78
CA LEU A 909 13.78 -31.03 -14.08
C LEU A 909 15.27 -31.36 -13.93
N ARG A 910 15.63 -32.24 -13.00
CA ARG A 910 16.99 -32.80 -12.90
C ARG A 910 17.38 -33.54 -14.16
N THR A 911 16.54 -34.45 -14.65
CA THR A 911 16.83 -35.19 -15.90
C THR A 911 17.05 -34.21 -17.05
N LYS A 912 16.22 -33.17 -17.18
CA LYS A 912 16.42 -32.10 -18.19
C LYS A 912 17.71 -31.32 -18.02
N THR A 913 18.12 -31.08 -16.78
CA THR A 913 19.42 -30.47 -16.47
C THR A 913 20.57 -31.32 -16.99
N LEU A 914 20.50 -32.64 -16.79
CA LEU A 914 21.53 -33.56 -17.24
C LEU A 914 21.55 -33.72 -18.77
N GLU A 915 20.37 -33.74 -19.41
CA GLU A 915 20.26 -33.72 -20.87
C GLU A 915 20.85 -32.43 -21.48
N ALA A 916 20.69 -31.29 -20.81
CA ALA A 916 21.10 -29.98 -21.32
C ALA A 916 22.61 -29.71 -21.15
N TRP A 917 23.22 -30.17 -20.06
CA TRP A 917 24.59 -29.80 -19.65
C TRP A 917 25.48 -30.99 -19.23
N GLY A 918 25.02 -32.23 -19.34
CA GLY A 918 25.80 -33.41 -18.99
C GLY A 918 25.71 -33.74 -17.51
N SER A 919 26.85 -33.85 -16.81
CA SER A 919 26.85 -34.19 -15.38
C SER A 919 26.75 -32.94 -14.49
N VAL A 920 26.30 -33.10 -13.24
CA VAL A 920 26.22 -32.00 -12.25
C VAL A 920 27.59 -31.35 -12.03
N SER A 921 28.68 -32.13 -12.07
CA SER A 921 30.05 -31.63 -11.91
C SER A 921 30.54 -30.69 -13.03
N MET A 922 29.89 -30.71 -14.19
CA MET A 922 30.22 -29.85 -15.34
C MET A 922 29.54 -28.49 -15.28
N LEU A 923 28.63 -28.28 -14.32
CA LEU A 923 27.90 -27.02 -14.19
C LEU A 923 28.84 -25.90 -13.72
N ASN A 924 28.82 -24.78 -14.43
CA ASN A 924 29.50 -23.57 -13.99
C ASN A 924 28.61 -22.70 -13.08
N GLU A 925 29.22 -21.71 -12.44
CA GLU A 925 28.53 -20.87 -11.46
C GLU A 925 27.34 -20.07 -12.01
N SER A 926 27.40 -19.64 -13.29
CA SER A 926 26.29 -18.97 -13.95
C SER A 926 25.09 -19.92 -14.13
N GLN A 927 25.36 -21.16 -14.55
CA GLN A 927 24.33 -22.19 -14.68
C GLN A 927 23.72 -22.57 -13.33
N ILE A 928 24.55 -22.71 -12.28
CA ILE A 928 24.07 -22.98 -10.91
C ILE A 928 23.14 -21.87 -10.43
N THR A 929 23.53 -20.61 -10.66
CA THR A 929 22.70 -19.44 -10.31
C THR A 929 21.35 -19.45 -11.04
N GLN A 930 21.34 -19.76 -12.34
CA GLN A 930 20.11 -19.82 -13.14
C GLN A 930 19.21 -20.99 -12.76
N LEU A 931 19.79 -22.15 -12.42
CA LEU A 931 19.07 -23.32 -11.93
C LEU A 931 18.36 -23.03 -10.61
N GLY A 932 18.93 -22.19 -9.74
CA GLY A 932 18.30 -21.73 -8.51
C GLY A 932 17.74 -22.89 -7.67
N CYS A 933 16.44 -22.89 -7.43
CA CYS A 933 15.76 -23.90 -6.64
C CYS A 933 15.67 -25.29 -7.29
N ILE A 934 16.00 -25.45 -8.58
CA ILE A 934 16.15 -26.78 -9.21
C ILE A 934 17.34 -27.54 -8.62
N CYS A 935 18.36 -26.84 -8.09
CA CYS A 935 19.52 -27.46 -7.42
C CYS A 935 19.14 -28.30 -6.18
N GLN A 936 17.93 -28.14 -5.63
CA GLN A 936 17.41 -29.02 -4.56
C GLN A 936 17.27 -30.48 -5.00
N SER A 937 17.22 -30.74 -6.32
CA SER A 937 17.19 -32.09 -6.89
C SER A 937 18.54 -32.82 -6.83
N PHE A 938 19.62 -32.14 -6.44
CA PHE A 938 20.96 -32.71 -6.37
C PHE A 938 21.20 -33.38 -5.01
N SER A 939 21.96 -34.47 -5.03
CA SER A 939 22.41 -35.14 -3.80
C SER A 939 23.40 -34.26 -3.04
N ALA A 940 23.60 -34.55 -1.75
CA ALA A 940 24.58 -33.83 -0.94
C ALA A 940 26.01 -33.98 -1.51
N GLU A 941 26.38 -35.15 -2.01
CA GLU A 941 27.69 -35.38 -2.62
C GLU A 941 27.89 -34.52 -3.89
N GLU A 942 26.89 -34.50 -4.77
CA GLU A 942 26.94 -33.68 -5.98
C GLU A 942 27.05 -32.19 -5.66
N LEU A 943 26.26 -31.71 -4.68
CA LEU A 943 26.32 -30.32 -4.23
C LEU A 943 27.69 -29.95 -3.64
N GLY A 944 28.31 -30.85 -2.87
CA GLY A 944 29.64 -30.64 -2.27
C GLY A 944 30.76 -30.48 -3.31
N ASN A 945 30.57 -31.09 -4.49
CA ASN A 945 31.54 -31.06 -5.59
C ASN A 945 31.35 -29.87 -6.54
N LEU A 946 30.28 -29.08 -6.41
CA LEU A 946 30.05 -27.90 -7.25
C LEU A 946 31.10 -26.81 -7.01
N SER A 947 31.33 -25.99 -8.03
CA SER A 947 32.22 -24.82 -7.96
C SER A 947 31.43 -23.56 -7.60
N ILE A 948 31.07 -23.39 -6.32
CA ILE A 948 30.33 -22.22 -5.81
C ILE A 948 31.31 -21.28 -5.10
N ALA A 949 31.58 -20.11 -5.69
CA ALA A 949 32.52 -19.13 -5.12
C ALA A 949 31.85 -17.80 -4.71
N SER A 950 30.70 -17.49 -5.30
CA SER A 950 30.03 -16.19 -5.21
C SER A 950 28.90 -16.15 -4.18
N MET A 951 28.85 -15.05 -3.43
CA MET A 951 27.82 -14.77 -2.42
C MET A 951 26.50 -14.46 -3.06
N ASP A 952 26.51 -13.91 -4.27
CA ASP A 952 25.28 -13.71 -5.04
C ASP A 952 24.66 -15.04 -5.48
N THR A 953 25.47 -16.09 -5.67
CA THR A 953 24.98 -17.47 -5.93
C THR A 953 24.37 -18.06 -4.67
N LEU A 954 25.07 -17.96 -3.53
CA LEU A 954 24.56 -18.45 -2.24
C LEU A 954 23.27 -17.75 -1.82
N GLU A 955 23.19 -16.42 -1.95
CA GLU A 955 21.97 -15.66 -1.64
C GLU A 955 20.79 -16.18 -2.47
N THR A 956 21.01 -16.44 -3.77
CA THR A 956 19.98 -16.98 -4.67
C THR A 956 19.50 -18.35 -4.21
N LEU A 957 20.43 -19.27 -3.90
CA LEU A 957 20.09 -20.62 -3.43
C LEU A 957 19.50 -20.61 -2.01
N SER A 958 19.82 -19.61 -1.19
CA SER A 958 19.37 -19.52 0.20
C SER A 958 17.85 -19.36 0.35
N ALA A 959 17.14 -18.93 -0.71
CA ALA A 959 15.69 -18.78 -0.75
C ALA A 959 14.92 -20.11 -0.98
N CYS A 960 15.63 -21.21 -1.27
CA CYS A 960 15.06 -22.52 -1.58
C CYS A 960 14.89 -23.39 -0.32
N LYS A 961 14.32 -24.60 -0.43
CA LYS A 961 14.03 -25.49 0.71
C LYS A 961 15.04 -26.65 0.83
N PHE A 962 16.32 -26.32 0.97
CA PHE A 962 17.36 -27.33 1.15
C PHE A 962 17.24 -28.07 2.49
N ILE A 963 17.40 -29.40 2.47
CA ILE A 963 17.48 -30.22 3.68
C ILE A 963 18.85 -30.09 4.34
N GLN A 964 18.97 -30.52 5.60
CA GLN A 964 20.17 -30.29 6.41
C GLN A 964 21.47 -30.86 5.82
N THR A 965 21.43 -32.05 5.21
CA THR A 965 22.60 -32.66 4.56
C THR A 965 23.05 -31.84 3.33
N GLN A 966 22.09 -31.34 2.55
CA GLN A 966 22.39 -30.45 1.42
C GLN A 966 22.93 -29.10 1.88
N ARG A 967 22.40 -28.52 2.99
CA ARG A 967 22.93 -27.27 3.54
C ARG A 967 24.41 -27.40 3.92
N THR A 968 24.76 -28.52 4.54
CA THR A 968 26.15 -28.84 4.92
C THR A 968 27.04 -28.97 3.69
N ALA A 969 26.56 -29.68 2.65
CA ALA A 969 27.31 -29.85 1.41
C ALA A 969 27.55 -28.53 0.67
N VAL A 970 26.54 -27.65 0.58
CA VAL A 970 26.69 -26.34 -0.08
C VAL A 970 27.68 -25.45 0.68
N TRP A 971 27.64 -25.46 2.02
CA TRP A 971 28.66 -24.79 2.84
C TRP A 971 30.06 -25.33 2.52
N GLN A 972 30.27 -26.65 2.51
CA GLN A 972 31.57 -27.26 2.23
C GLN A 972 32.07 -26.96 0.82
N ALA A 973 31.18 -26.95 -0.19
CA ALA A 973 31.52 -26.55 -1.55
C ALA A 973 32.04 -25.11 -1.58
N PHE A 974 31.34 -24.19 -0.91
CA PHE A 974 31.74 -22.80 -0.83
C PHE A 974 33.08 -22.61 -0.08
N GLU A 975 33.24 -23.22 1.09
CA GLU A 975 34.48 -23.15 1.88
C GLU A 975 35.68 -23.65 1.07
N ARG A 976 35.53 -24.78 0.37
CA ARG A 976 36.58 -25.39 -0.47
C ARG A 976 36.98 -24.50 -1.64
N VAL A 977 36.01 -23.90 -2.35
CA VAL A 977 36.26 -23.18 -3.60
C VAL A 977 36.70 -21.74 -3.34
N SER A 978 36.10 -21.07 -2.37
CA SER A 978 36.44 -19.67 -2.03
C SER A 978 37.69 -19.54 -1.17
N GLY A 979 38.05 -20.59 -0.42
CA GLY A 979 39.11 -20.56 0.59
C GLY A 979 38.74 -19.77 1.86
N ILE A 980 37.50 -19.29 1.98
CA ILE A 980 37.03 -18.56 3.17
C ILE A 980 36.68 -19.58 4.26
N SER A 981 37.57 -19.70 5.25
CA SER A 981 37.31 -20.48 6.46
C SER A 981 36.25 -19.82 7.35
N VAL A 982 35.73 -20.58 8.30
CA VAL A 982 34.72 -20.12 9.29
C VAL A 982 35.16 -18.88 10.07
N ALA A 983 36.44 -18.80 10.44
CA ALA A 983 36.99 -17.63 11.16
C ALA A 983 37.07 -16.37 10.27
N GLY A 984 37.13 -16.56 8.94
CA GLY A 984 37.15 -15.49 7.95
C GLY A 984 35.76 -14.95 7.57
N LEU A 985 34.68 -15.54 8.10
CA LEU A 985 33.32 -15.07 7.81
C LEU A 985 33.07 -13.69 8.44
N GLY A 986 32.99 -12.67 7.60
CA GLY A 986 32.56 -11.33 7.94
C GLY A 986 31.04 -11.18 7.90
N ARG A 987 30.58 -9.95 8.13
CA ARG A 987 29.15 -9.62 8.07
C ARG A 987 28.54 -9.90 6.70
N LEU A 988 29.26 -9.56 5.63
CA LEU A 988 28.82 -9.75 4.26
C LEU A 988 28.68 -11.24 3.92
N GLU A 989 29.67 -12.05 4.33
CA GLU A 989 29.67 -13.49 4.08
C GLU A 989 28.53 -14.18 4.85
N MET A 990 28.29 -13.80 6.12
CA MET A 990 27.17 -14.33 6.92
C MET A 990 25.80 -13.96 6.34
N GLU A 991 25.63 -12.74 5.79
CA GLU A 991 24.41 -12.34 5.06
C GLU A 991 24.21 -13.21 3.82
N GLY A 992 25.27 -13.42 3.02
CA GLY A 992 25.21 -14.19 1.77
C GLY A 992 25.00 -15.69 1.97
N LEU A 993 25.50 -16.26 3.07
CA LEU A 993 25.28 -17.65 3.42
C LEU A 993 23.80 -17.97 3.63
N GLY A 994 23.03 -17.04 4.19
CA GLY A 994 21.62 -17.26 4.52
C GLY A 994 21.42 -18.60 5.23
N GLN A 995 20.57 -19.48 4.69
CA GLN A 995 20.30 -20.80 5.30
C GLN A 995 21.49 -21.74 5.41
N PHE A 996 22.55 -21.53 4.63
CA PHE A 996 23.74 -22.37 4.63
C PHE A 996 24.60 -22.17 5.87
N ILE A 997 24.37 -21.10 6.65
CA ILE A 997 24.98 -20.98 7.98
C ILE A 997 24.54 -22.13 8.91
N CYS A 998 23.36 -22.71 8.68
CA CYS A 998 22.93 -23.89 9.43
C CYS A 998 23.69 -25.17 9.04
N GLY A 999 24.47 -25.15 7.95
CA GLY A 999 25.31 -26.28 7.51
C GLY A 999 26.64 -26.39 8.28
N LEU A 1000 26.99 -25.37 9.07
CA LEU A 1000 28.17 -25.39 9.93
C LEU A 1000 28.04 -26.49 11.00
N GLN A 1001 29.15 -27.16 11.29
CA GLN A 1001 29.22 -28.06 12.42
C GLN A 1001 29.19 -27.28 13.76
N PRO A 1002 28.67 -27.87 14.85
CA PRO A 1002 28.68 -27.26 16.18
C PRO A 1002 30.02 -26.61 16.58
N THR A 1003 31.13 -27.30 16.35
CA THR A 1003 32.48 -26.80 16.68
C THR A 1003 32.95 -25.67 15.77
N GLN A 1004 32.45 -25.59 14.53
CA GLN A 1004 32.72 -24.49 13.61
C GLN A 1004 32.01 -23.22 14.07
N ILE A 1005 30.79 -23.30 14.59
CA ILE A 1005 30.03 -22.14 15.08
C ILE A 1005 30.80 -21.40 16.19
N ASP A 1006 31.50 -22.13 17.04
CA ASP A 1006 32.32 -21.55 18.11
C ASP A 1006 33.46 -20.67 17.55
N GLN A 1007 33.95 -20.98 16.35
CA GLN A 1007 35.05 -20.28 15.66
C GLN A 1007 34.62 -18.99 14.95
N LEU A 1008 33.31 -18.72 14.83
CA LEU A 1008 32.83 -17.49 14.19
C LEU A 1008 33.42 -16.26 14.89
N ASN A 1009 33.84 -15.24 14.15
CA ASN A 1009 34.34 -14.01 14.77
C ASN A 1009 33.21 -13.30 15.54
N SER A 1010 33.43 -12.96 16.82
CA SER A 1010 32.41 -12.36 17.68
C SER A 1010 31.94 -10.97 17.21
N THR A 1011 32.83 -10.17 16.61
CA THR A 1011 32.48 -8.85 16.07
C THR A 1011 31.67 -9.00 14.79
N SER A 1012 32.11 -9.84 13.85
CA SER A 1012 31.34 -10.14 12.64
C SER A 1012 29.96 -10.71 12.96
N PHE A 1013 29.88 -11.64 13.92
CA PHE A 1013 28.62 -12.22 14.39
C PHE A 1013 27.70 -11.15 15.00
N ARG A 1014 28.23 -10.22 15.81
CA ARG A 1014 27.45 -9.11 16.37
C ARG A 1014 26.80 -8.28 15.27
N ASP A 1015 27.55 -7.97 14.21
CA ASP A 1015 27.09 -7.12 13.11
C ASP A 1015 26.13 -7.83 12.15
N ALA A 1016 26.20 -9.16 12.08
CA ALA A 1016 25.38 -10.01 11.23
C ALA A 1016 24.24 -10.73 11.97
N VAL A 1017 24.09 -10.52 13.29
CA VAL A 1017 23.17 -11.31 14.13
C VAL A 1017 21.74 -11.30 13.59
N GLU A 1018 21.30 -10.19 13.01
CA GLU A 1018 19.97 -10.08 12.40
C GLU A 1018 19.81 -10.97 11.17
N ALA A 1019 20.84 -11.07 10.33
CA ALA A 1019 20.84 -11.94 9.16
C ALA A 1019 20.79 -13.41 9.59
N VAL A 1020 21.63 -13.79 10.55
CA VAL A 1020 21.68 -15.15 11.13
C VAL A 1020 20.35 -15.49 11.82
N GLY A 1021 19.78 -14.54 12.55
CA GLY A 1021 18.51 -14.67 13.26
C GLY A 1021 17.30 -14.86 12.36
N ARG A 1022 17.35 -14.50 11.07
CA ARG A 1022 16.25 -14.76 10.13
C ARG A 1022 16.16 -16.22 9.70
N VAL A 1023 17.21 -17.00 9.91
CA VAL A 1023 17.33 -18.36 9.39
C VAL A 1023 16.72 -19.38 10.35
N SER A 1024 16.04 -20.40 9.83
CA SER A 1024 15.52 -21.53 10.62
C SER A 1024 16.51 -22.71 10.60
N CYS A 1025 17.28 -22.85 11.67
CA CYS A 1025 18.21 -23.97 11.86
C CYS A 1025 17.62 -25.10 12.71
N PRO A 1026 18.09 -26.36 12.54
CA PRO A 1026 17.79 -27.45 13.47
C PRO A 1026 18.24 -27.12 14.89
N LEU A 1027 17.58 -27.71 15.90
CA LEU A 1027 17.75 -27.34 17.31
C LEU A 1027 19.21 -27.45 17.78
N ASN A 1028 19.97 -28.48 17.39
CA ASN A 1028 21.37 -28.65 17.78
C ASN A 1028 22.28 -27.51 17.28
N ILE A 1029 21.95 -26.92 16.12
CA ILE A 1029 22.65 -25.78 15.54
C ILE A 1029 22.18 -24.49 16.20
N SER A 1030 20.87 -24.33 16.39
CA SER A 1030 20.27 -23.18 17.08
C SER A 1030 20.79 -23.05 18.53
N ASP A 1031 20.95 -24.17 19.25
CA ASP A 1031 21.54 -24.20 20.59
C ASP A 1031 22.97 -23.64 20.59
N ARG A 1032 23.77 -23.97 19.57
CA ARG A 1032 25.16 -23.47 19.44
C ARG A 1032 25.24 -22.02 18.99
N LEU A 1033 24.38 -21.61 18.05
CA LEU A 1033 24.24 -20.21 17.69
C LEU A 1033 23.79 -19.37 18.91
N LYS A 1034 22.94 -19.92 19.78
CA LYS A 1034 22.58 -19.31 21.05
C LYS A 1034 23.78 -19.18 21.97
N GLU A 1035 24.61 -20.20 22.14
CA GLU A 1035 25.83 -20.09 22.96
C GLU A 1035 26.77 -18.99 22.42
N LYS A 1036 26.92 -18.90 21.10
CA LYS A 1036 27.67 -17.82 20.46
C LYS A 1036 27.06 -16.44 20.75
N ALA A 1037 25.74 -16.33 20.68
CA ALA A 1037 25.01 -15.12 21.04
C ALA A 1037 25.21 -14.74 22.51
N VAL A 1038 25.17 -15.69 23.44
CA VAL A 1038 25.45 -15.45 24.86
C VAL A 1038 26.88 -14.96 25.08
N ALA A 1039 27.86 -15.53 24.38
CA ALA A 1039 29.25 -15.08 24.45
C ALA A 1039 29.45 -13.64 23.91
N VAL A 1040 28.61 -13.20 22.96
CA VAL A 1040 28.72 -11.89 22.30
C VAL A 1040 27.88 -10.82 23.01
N PHE A 1041 26.66 -11.15 23.45
CA PHE A 1041 25.68 -10.19 23.97
C PHE A 1041 25.45 -10.30 25.48
N GLY A 1042 26.10 -11.26 26.15
CA GLY A 1042 25.88 -11.55 27.56
C GLY A 1042 24.69 -12.48 27.78
N LYS A 1043 24.34 -12.68 29.05
CA LYS A 1043 23.30 -13.63 29.45
C LYS A 1043 21.92 -13.21 28.92
N PRO A 1044 21.03 -14.16 28.57
CA PRO A 1044 19.70 -13.86 28.04
C PRO A 1044 18.85 -12.94 28.93
N GLU A 1045 19.04 -13.04 30.24
CA GLU A 1045 18.40 -12.20 31.27
C GLU A 1045 18.68 -10.69 31.10
N THR A 1046 19.77 -10.33 30.41
CA THR A 1046 20.23 -8.96 30.19
C THR A 1046 19.92 -8.41 28.80
N TRP A 1047 19.33 -9.23 27.93
CA TRP A 1047 19.04 -8.81 26.56
C TRP A 1047 17.93 -7.76 26.52
N THR A 1048 18.11 -6.76 25.65
CA THR A 1048 17.12 -5.71 25.41
C THR A 1048 16.07 -6.12 24.38
N GLU A 1049 14.98 -5.36 24.30
CA GLU A 1049 13.91 -5.50 23.31
C GLU A 1049 14.46 -5.51 21.88
N ALA A 1050 15.38 -4.58 21.57
CA ALA A 1050 16.00 -4.50 20.26
C ALA A 1050 16.92 -5.70 19.98
N GLN A 1051 17.67 -6.17 20.98
CA GLN A 1051 18.52 -7.35 20.86
C GLN A 1051 17.70 -8.60 20.61
N VAL A 1052 16.63 -8.83 21.39
CA VAL A 1052 15.71 -9.97 21.19
C VAL A 1052 15.10 -9.94 19.80
N SER A 1053 14.72 -8.76 19.30
CA SER A 1053 14.17 -8.62 17.95
C SER A 1053 15.17 -9.01 16.86
N VAL A 1054 16.46 -8.66 16.97
CA VAL A 1054 17.47 -9.04 15.97
C VAL A 1054 17.98 -10.47 16.14
N MET A 1055 17.89 -11.06 17.34
CA MET A 1055 18.23 -12.48 17.55
C MET A 1055 17.31 -13.41 16.76
N GLY A 1056 16.05 -13.02 16.54
CA GLY A 1056 15.10 -13.77 15.74
C GLY A 1056 14.98 -15.22 16.17
N ASN A 1057 15.20 -16.14 15.24
CA ASN A 1057 15.10 -17.59 15.44
C ASN A 1057 16.21 -18.17 16.34
N ILE A 1058 17.29 -17.44 16.64
CA ILE A 1058 18.32 -17.89 17.61
C ILE A 1058 17.70 -18.10 19.00
N ILE A 1059 16.65 -17.33 19.33
CA ILE A 1059 15.88 -17.46 20.59
C ILE A 1059 15.35 -18.89 20.80
N ALA A 1060 15.07 -19.64 19.73
CA ALA A 1060 14.61 -21.03 19.84
C ALA A 1060 15.65 -21.98 20.46
N GLY A 1061 16.93 -21.60 20.45
CA GLY A 1061 18.01 -22.35 21.09
C GLY A 1061 18.16 -22.11 22.60
N LEU A 1062 17.36 -21.22 23.21
CA LEU A 1062 17.38 -21.04 24.66
C LEU A 1062 16.92 -22.31 25.36
N SER A 1063 17.57 -22.67 26.47
CA SER A 1063 17.11 -23.73 27.37
C SER A 1063 15.83 -23.32 28.11
N ALA A 1064 15.12 -24.30 28.66
CA ALA A 1064 13.95 -24.05 29.51
C ALA A 1064 14.24 -23.07 30.65
N VAL A 1065 15.41 -23.18 31.29
CA VAL A 1065 15.82 -22.30 32.40
C VAL A 1065 16.08 -20.88 31.91
N GLU A 1066 16.82 -20.71 30.81
CA GLU A 1066 17.10 -19.38 30.27
C GLU A 1066 15.81 -18.69 29.78
N LEU A 1067 14.93 -19.44 29.11
CA LEU A 1067 13.66 -18.94 28.62
C LEU A 1067 12.74 -18.50 29.78
N GLY A 1068 12.66 -19.31 30.84
CA GLY A 1068 11.91 -18.99 32.06
C GLY A 1068 12.44 -17.78 32.83
N ARG A 1069 13.67 -17.33 32.57
CA ARG A 1069 14.27 -16.15 33.20
C ARG A 1069 14.22 -14.87 32.37
N LEU A 1070 13.71 -14.92 31.14
CA LEU A 1070 13.53 -13.71 30.33
C LEU A 1070 12.53 -12.76 30.99
N ASN A 1071 12.78 -11.46 30.91
CA ASN A 1071 11.85 -10.46 31.39
C ASN A 1071 10.55 -10.48 30.55
N SER A 1072 9.39 -10.38 31.19
CA SER A 1072 8.11 -10.28 30.49
C SER A 1072 8.06 -9.12 29.46
N THR A 1073 8.79 -8.02 29.69
CA THR A 1073 8.74 -6.84 28.80
C THR A 1073 9.38 -7.06 27.43
N ILE A 1074 10.29 -8.02 27.28
CA ILE A 1074 11.00 -8.29 26.02
C ILE A 1074 10.33 -9.39 25.18
N LEU A 1075 9.41 -10.16 25.77
CA LEU A 1075 8.71 -11.25 25.09
C LEU A 1075 7.89 -10.83 23.86
N PRO A 1076 7.23 -9.65 23.83
CA PRO A 1076 6.58 -9.16 22.61
C PRO A 1076 7.54 -8.92 21.44
N PHE A 1077 8.83 -8.77 21.70
CA PHE A 1077 9.86 -8.49 20.69
C PHE A 1077 10.52 -9.74 20.13
N ILE A 1078 10.19 -10.94 20.66
CA ILE A 1078 10.56 -12.19 20.00
C ILE A 1078 9.91 -12.19 18.61
N GLN A 1079 10.68 -12.54 17.58
CA GLN A 1079 10.12 -12.64 16.23
C GLN A 1079 9.09 -13.78 16.16
N PRO A 1080 7.91 -13.57 15.55
CA PRO A 1080 6.87 -14.59 15.45
C PRO A 1080 7.36 -15.92 14.84
N SER A 1081 8.32 -15.87 13.91
CA SER A 1081 8.93 -17.05 13.29
C SER A 1081 9.71 -17.94 14.26
N ALA A 1082 10.18 -17.40 15.39
CA ALA A 1082 10.95 -18.16 16.39
C ALA A 1082 10.04 -19.02 17.27
N ILE A 1083 8.80 -18.58 17.52
CA ILE A 1083 7.88 -19.26 18.46
C ILE A 1083 7.64 -20.72 18.08
N PRO A 1084 7.30 -21.09 16.83
CA PRO A 1084 7.08 -22.49 16.46
C PRO A 1084 8.33 -23.37 16.53
N LEU A 1085 9.52 -22.75 16.55
CA LEU A 1085 10.81 -23.45 16.60
C LEU A 1085 11.23 -23.79 18.04
N ILE A 1086 10.62 -23.18 19.05
CA ILE A 1086 10.88 -23.48 20.47
C ILE A 1086 10.29 -24.87 20.79
N PRO A 1087 11.05 -25.82 21.34
CA PRO A 1087 10.50 -27.11 21.76
C PRO A 1087 9.39 -26.98 22.81
N SER A 1088 8.38 -27.86 22.77
CA SER A 1088 7.21 -27.80 23.67
C SER A 1088 7.57 -27.82 25.15
N ASP A 1089 8.55 -28.64 25.54
CA ASP A 1089 9.06 -28.75 26.90
C ASP A 1089 9.76 -27.46 27.36
N ARG A 1090 10.50 -26.79 26.46
CA ARG A 1090 11.15 -25.51 26.75
C ARG A 1090 10.15 -24.37 26.86
N LEU A 1091 9.16 -24.31 25.97
CA LEU A 1091 8.09 -23.29 26.03
C LEU A 1091 7.27 -23.39 27.32
N ALA A 1092 7.01 -24.62 27.80
CA ALA A 1092 6.25 -24.86 29.02
C ALA A 1092 6.92 -24.29 30.29
N ALA A 1093 8.22 -23.95 30.22
CA ALA A 1093 8.93 -23.28 31.31
C ALA A 1093 8.52 -21.81 31.50
N LEU A 1094 7.86 -21.19 30.51
CA LEU A 1094 7.32 -19.85 30.65
C LEU A 1094 6.22 -19.80 31.72
N SER A 1095 6.35 -18.88 32.65
CA SER A 1095 5.34 -18.61 33.67
C SER A 1095 4.03 -18.08 33.07
N VAL A 1096 2.95 -18.10 33.85
CA VAL A 1096 1.65 -17.54 33.47
C VAL A 1096 1.78 -16.06 33.08
N SER A 1097 2.56 -15.26 33.84
CA SER A 1097 2.79 -13.85 33.54
C SER A 1097 3.59 -13.64 32.25
N GLN A 1098 4.60 -14.46 32.00
CA GLN A 1098 5.36 -14.42 30.74
C GLN A 1098 4.50 -14.77 29.53
N LEU A 1099 3.66 -15.82 29.64
CA LEU A 1099 2.73 -16.18 28.56
C LEU A 1099 1.72 -15.06 28.27
N LYS A 1100 1.18 -14.40 29.30
CA LYS A 1100 0.33 -13.21 29.12
C LYS A 1100 1.07 -12.08 28.40
N ALA A 1101 2.37 -11.92 28.67
CA ALA A 1101 3.20 -10.87 28.12
C ALA A 1101 3.78 -11.18 26.73
N LEU A 1102 3.54 -12.36 26.14
CA LEU A 1102 4.01 -12.68 24.78
C LEU A 1102 3.50 -11.70 23.71
N GLY A 1103 2.36 -11.07 23.95
CA GLY A 1103 1.66 -10.27 22.95
C GLY A 1103 0.88 -11.13 21.94
N PRO A 1104 -0.04 -10.52 21.18
CA PRO A 1104 -0.98 -11.24 20.33
C PRO A 1104 -0.32 -12.04 19.21
N ASP A 1105 0.71 -11.48 18.56
CA ASP A 1105 1.38 -12.09 17.42
C ASP A 1105 2.12 -13.37 17.80
N ASN A 1106 2.96 -13.29 18.84
CA ASN A 1106 3.74 -14.43 19.31
C ASN A 1106 2.86 -15.48 19.97
N ALA A 1107 1.87 -15.07 20.77
CA ALA A 1107 0.92 -16.01 21.37
C ALA A 1107 0.14 -16.81 20.32
N ALA A 1108 -0.25 -16.17 19.21
CA ALA A 1108 -0.96 -16.83 18.12
C ALA A 1108 -0.08 -17.75 17.26
N MET A 1109 1.25 -17.63 17.35
CA MET A 1109 2.20 -18.54 16.70
C MET A 1109 2.46 -19.82 17.48
N VAL A 1110 2.02 -19.92 18.73
CA VAL A 1110 2.15 -21.16 19.52
C VAL A 1110 1.39 -22.28 18.81
N THR A 1111 2.12 -23.33 18.47
CA THR A 1111 1.57 -24.49 17.76
C THR A 1111 0.69 -25.34 18.67
N GLU A 1112 -0.15 -26.18 18.07
CA GLU A 1112 -1.00 -27.10 18.85
C GLU A 1112 -0.16 -28.05 19.71
N ALA A 1113 0.97 -28.55 19.17
CA ALA A 1113 1.88 -29.44 19.90
C ALA A 1113 2.57 -28.76 21.10
N GLN A 1114 2.81 -27.44 21.03
CA GLN A 1114 3.30 -26.66 22.17
C GLN A 1114 2.18 -26.39 23.17
N ARG A 1115 0.99 -26.04 22.68
CA ARG A 1115 -0.19 -25.71 23.49
C ARG A 1115 -0.67 -26.90 24.33
N THR A 1116 -0.62 -28.12 23.79
CA THR A 1116 -0.97 -29.35 24.52
C THR A 1116 -0.02 -29.63 25.68
N GLY A 1117 1.25 -29.23 25.57
CA GLY A 1117 2.25 -29.33 26.64
C GLY A 1117 2.11 -28.32 27.78
N LEU A 1118 1.25 -27.29 27.64
CA LEU A 1118 1.02 -26.28 28.67
C LEU A 1118 0.03 -26.77 29.75
N ARG A 1119 0.09 -26.17 30.94
CA ARG A 1119 -0.95 -26.34 31.99
C ARG A 1119 -2.21 -25.53 31.66
N ALA A 1120 -3.30 -25.80 32.38
CA ALA A 1120 -4.58 -25.15 32.14
C ALA A 1120 -4.54 -23.62 32.36
N ASP A 1121 -3.86 -23.16 33.41
CA ASP A 1121 -3.60 -21.76 33.72
C ASP A 1121 -2.70 -21.08 32.67
N GLN A 1122 -1.69 -21.78 32.18
CA GLN A 1122 -0.80 -21.34 31.09
C GLN A 1122 -1.55 -21.19 29.76
N ARG A 1123 -2.40 -22.15 29.37
CA ARG A 1123 -3.28 -22.03 28.20
C ARG A 1123 -4.24 -20.85 28.34
N ALA A 1124 -4.79 -20.68 29.53
CA ALA A 1124 -5.65 -19.56 29.88
C ALA A 1124 -4.94 -18.19 29.73
N ALA A 1125 -3.67 -18.09 30.12
CA ALA A 1125 -2.84 -16.90 29.91
C ALA A 1125 -2.53 -16.66 28.44
N LEU A 1126 -2.24 -17.72 27.68
CA LEU A 1126 -1.98 -17.66 26.25
C LEU A 1126 -3.21 -17.13 25.48
N ASP A 1127 -4.41 -17.61 25.80
CA ASP A 1127 -5.67 -17.13 25.18
C ASP A 1127 -5.92 -15.64 25.47
N GLU A 1128 -5.55 -15.18 26.67
CA GLU A 1128 -5.60 -13.76 27.04
C GLU A 1128 -4.58 -12.94 26.24
N ALA A 1129 -3.38 -13.45 26.02
CA ALA A 1129 -2.34 -12.79 25.23
C ALA A 1129 -2.76 -12.64 23.76
N VAL A 1130 -3.39 -13.66 23.17
CA VAL A 1130 -3.98 -13.58 21.81
C VAL A 1130 -5.11 -12.55 21.75
N GLY A 1131 -5.93 -12.45 22.80
CA GLY A 1131 -7.14 -11.60 22.84
C GLY A 1131 -8.44 -12.37 22.63
N LEU A 1132 -8.48 -13.65 23.03
CA LEU A 1132 -9.63 -14.56 22.93
C LEU A 1132 -10.50 -14.58 24.20
N LYS A 1133 -10.02 -14.00 25.31
CA LYS A 1133 -10.78 -13.90 26.57
C LYS A 1133 -11.45 -12.54 26.75
N THR A 1134 -12.59 -12.54 27.43
CA THR A 1134 -13.20 -11.31 27.96
C THR A 1134 -12.32 -10.78 29.10
N ALA A 1135 -11.74 -9.60 28.92
CA ALA A 1135 -10.98 -8.95 29.98
C ALA A 1135 -11.94 -8.61 31.13
N ARG A 1136 -11.90 -9.40 32.22
CA ARG A 1136 -12.49 -8.96 33.49
C ARG A 1136 -11.70 -7.75 33.96
N ALA A 1137 -12.38 -6.66 34.27
CA ALA A 1137 -11.78 -5.49 34.91
C ALA A 1137 -11.27 -5.90 36.31
N GLU A 1138 -10.02 -6.35 36.41
CA GLU A 1138 -9.36 -6.54 37.70
C GLU A 1138 -8.94 -5.17 38.24
N VAL A 1139 -9.80 -4.59 39.08
CA VAL A 1139 -9.42 -3.49 39.97
C VAL A 1139 -8.46 -4.07 41.02
N SER A 1140 -7.18 -3.69 40.93
CA SER A 1140 -6.18 -4.01 41.96
C SER A 1140 -6.48 -3.21 43.24
N THR A 1141 -7.14 -3.83 44.22
CA THR A 1141 -7.11 -3.37 45.60
C THR A 1141 -6.18 -4.28 46.40
N GLY A 1142 -4.96 -3.78 46.65
CA GLY A 1142 -4.11 -4.33 47.69
C GLY A 1142 -4.62 -3.92 49.06
N SER A 1143 -5.01 -4.87 49.90
CA SER A 1143 -4.62 -4.91 51.32
C SER A 1143 -5.05 -6.23 51.96
N SER A 1144 -4.09 -6.80 52.68
CA SER A 1144 -4.20 -7.94 53.56
C SER A 1144 -5.17 -7.68 54.72
N SER A 1145 -6.12 -8.60 54.95
CA SER A 1145 -6.50 -9.02 56.30
C SER A 1145 -7.20 -10.37 56.30
N THR A 1146 -6.74 -11.22 57.21
CA THR A 1146 -7.28 -12.50 57.63
C THR A 1146 -8.60 -12.31 58.40
N SER A 1147 -9.63 -13.09 58.10
CA SER A 1147 -10.41 -13.84 59.10
C SER A 1147 -11.55 -14.63 58.47
N SER A 1148 -11.74 -15.82 59.05
CA SER A 1148 -12.66 -16.90 58.74
C SER A 1148 -14.11 -16.64 59.17
N SER A 1149 -15.05 -17.28 58.46
CA SER A 1149 -16.16 -18.13 58.95
C SER A 1149 -17.53 -17.80 58.33
N GLY A 1150 -18.28 -18.84 57.96
CA GLY A 1150 -19.75 -18.76 57.80
C GLY A 1150 -20.36 -19.32 56.51
N SER A 1151 -20.42 -20.65 56.40
CA SER A 1151 -21.57 -21.45 55.91
C SER A 1151 -22.38 -21.03 54.66
N ALA A 1152 -22.31 -21.87 53.62
CA ALA A 1152 -23.30 -22.01 52.54
C ALA A 1152 -24.65 -22.59 53.05
N PRO A 1153 -25.79 -22.52 52.32
CA PRO A 1153 -26.01 -23.49 51.23
C PRO A 1153 -26.94 -23.08 50.03
N LEU A 1154 -26.68 -23.75 48.89
CA LEU A 1154 -27.56 -24.17 47.76
C LEU A 1154 -27.88 -23.23 46.57
N PRO A 1155 -27.54 -23.70 45.34
CA PRO A 1155 -28.41 -23.59 44.17
C PRO A 1155 -28.95 -24.96 43.73
N LEU A 1156 -30.26 -25.03 43.48
CA LEU A 1156 -31.00 -26.20 43.00
C LEU A 1156 -31.11 -26.20 41.46
N LYS A 1157 -30.41 -27.16 40.85
CA LYS A 1157 -30.69 -27.99 39.66
C LYS A 1157 -31.21 -27.41 38.33
N GLY A 1158 -30.45 -27.77 37.28
CA GLY A 1158 -30.92 -28.21 35.94
C GLY A 1158 -30.05 -27.66 34.80
N GLY A 1159 -29.30 -28.39 33.97
CA GLY A 1159 -28.93 -29.80 33.84
C GLY A 1159 -27.65 -29.91 32.97
N ALA A 1160 -26.92 -31.03 33.12
CA ALA A 1160 -25.59 -31.35 32.56
C ALA A 1160 -25.60 -31.61 31.03
N ALA A 1161 -24.49 -31.73 30.27
CA ALA A 1161 -23.18 -32.28 30.63
C ALA A 1161 -22.00 -31.77 29.76
N VAL A 1162 -20.81 -31.81 30.36
CA VAL A 1162 -19.48 -31.76 29.73
C VAL A 1162 -18.74 -33.05 30.12
N GLU A 1163 -17.72 -33.40 29.33
CA GLU A 1163 -16.61 -34.36 29.55
C GLU A 1163 -16.81 -35.77 28.94
N SER A 1164 -15.83 -36.44 28.33
CA SER A 1164 -14.38 -36.23 28.18
C SER A 1164 -13.85 -37.02 26.97
N MET A 1165 -12.64 -36.67 26.54
CA MET A 1165 -11.86 -37.32 25.49
C MET A 1165 -11.14 -38.57 26.04
N THR A 1166 -11.76 -39.75 25.93
CA THR A 1166 -11.09 -41.05 26.17
C THR A 1166 -11.69 -42.16 25.28
N GLY A 1167 -11.58 -42.01 23.96
CA GLY A 1167 -12.13 -42.97 22.99
C GLY A 1167 -11.32 -43.09 21.69
N CYS A 1168 -10.05 -42.67 21.68
CA CYS A 1168 -9.26 -42.57 20.44
C CYS A 1168 -8.40 -43.79 20.07
N VAL A 1169 -8.33 -44.90 20.82
CA VAL A 1169 -7.26 -45.90 20.54
C VAL A 1169 -7.73 -47.34 20.30
N LEU A 1170 -8.97 -47.73 20.65
CA LEU A 1170 -9.38 -49.14 20.55
C LEU A 1170 -10.27 -49.52 19.36
N PHE A 1171 -11.02 -48.59 18.74
CA PHE A 1171 -11.87 -48.95 17.59
C PHE A 1171 -11.14 -48.84 16.24
N MET A 1172 -10.08 -48.02 16.16
CA MET A 1172 -9.21 -47.93 14.98
C MET A 1172 -8.23 -49.11 14.84
N GLN A 1173 -8.06 -49.93 15.89
CA GLN A 1173 -7.25 -51.17 15.82
C GLN A 1173 -8.05 -52.42 15.42
N ALA A 1174 -9.38 -52.44 15.60
CA ALA A 1174 -10.21 -53.58 15.20
C ALA A 1174 -10.61 -53.54 13.71
N ILE A 1175 -10.77 -52.34 13.12
CA ILE A 1175 -11.18 -52.20 11.71
C ILE A 1175 -9.97 -52.33 10.75
N VAL A 1176 -8.77 -51.96 11.19
CA VAL A 1176 -7.53 -52.15 10.41
C VAL A 1176 -7.06 -53.62 10.42
N LEU A 1177 -7.48 -54.43 11.40
CA LEU A 1177 -7.36 -55.90 11.34
C LEU A 1177 -8.43 -56.56 10.44
N MET A 1178 -9.53 -55.86 10.16
CA MET A 1178 -10.57 -56.24 9.19
C MET A 1178 -10.29 -55.77 7.76
N LEU A 1179 -9.09 -55.22 7.47
CA LEU A 1179 -8.64 -54.94 6.11
C LEU A 1179 -7.81 -56.07 5.47
N LEU A 1180 -7.46 -57.16 6.15
CA LEU A 1180 -6.39 -58.07 5.63
C LEU A 1180 -6.60 -59.59 5.76
N ARG A 1181 -7.78 -60.09 6.16
CA ARG A 1181 -8.06 -61.54 6.09
C ARG A 1181 -9.50 -61.78 5.62
N TYR A 1182 -9.64 -62.56 4.55
CA TYR A 1182 -10.83 -62.81 3.72
C TYR A 1182 -10.98 -61.83 2.55
N ILE A 1183 -10.14 -61.94 1.51
CA ILE A 1183 -10.14 -62.94 0.41
C ILE A 1183 -10.89 -62.39 -0.82
N LEU A 1184 -10.13 -62.38 -1.92
CA LEU A 1184 -10.44 -62.09 -3.33
C LEU A 1184 -10.50 -60.62 -3.75
#